data_AF-A0A3Q2PT15-F1
#
_entry.id   AF-A0A3Q2PT15-F1
#
_cell.length_a   1.000
_cell.length_b   1.000
_cell.length_c   1.000
_cell.angle_alpha   90.00
_cell.angle_beta   90.00
_cell.angle_gamma   90.00
#
_symmetry.space_group_name_H-M   'P 1'
#
loop_
_entity.id
_entity.type
_entity.pdbx_description
1 polymer ?
#
loop_
_entity_poly.entity_id
_entity_poly.type
_entity_poly.pdbx_seq_one_letter_code
_entity_poly.pdbx_strand_id
1 'polypeptide(L)'
;KKKKNVFIQATHFSCMFLSAQLKTSLGKGRAFIRYSLVHQRLADTLQQCFINQKVTSDWYYARSPFLKSYITAEIINDLYELNQIQFDVAPRGYDLDADWPSFARRTLGAASHSLLWKPPSRCSSINSLVGSNSHSQVIHCYFGEHPSCCIAENLRVELDQSELRQQQLLVHVQELSEEAAELKGVVRDLQGQISAQTSSISAPVLARRTSETGDEDRVNLYQSQKGLQERLKAAESKNMELLAKLDEALNEKGQQTASYCDSAWKIQELLEKLKTAEEERVEAKREAEDRARLSEHLSQDLKLREEELKNSEAKLDEVKVRAHAEREEALARLEELQSAVGRIQGALTLKEKETGNLRAQLQDVQASLECRERQAEELRRRLQEEVEQRCGLSCEELEGQMLELRKTLRSREKDLTARSEKIKHLEEQLEKLNAERASLSFQSDDGNSVYCETGNHEDYKNQCNHLMEMNKELLQAAKRNEASVTELKETRVALLDQLAALRASEKQLKGRVEAATVSVEDREKKLLDENLQLEETLQKMLLRNEELDAQVKKLQQENVDLLDTQSSMKRRLATAQQELELLNTRADMLANNLTGSQRGQAELLEKLHEAEASLRAQAVNCALLQARVDELESGAVHREKGAAECNEKTQKLQDERQTSSPDAKEAPIRLVIAEAQLELNQREVTRLREEVVELRAQLLAGNEEKTRAQALQEVTAASREDLRVLSDQLKAQVEELNRRHVDEILRSREREEALLRERDGEAQARVGLAAEVTATREELDRLKLRCEALRVENSDSQEALHRANTETAELGVHVCMLTAQNEEARLRWEGLSARLQEQQEAAAQEAERLNTCAEQLRQENQQLRSQLREDEDLLLLGQKQQRELSEAQQEAESGRKTSQEEIQALRFTQEMTYKSHIFGNVNGHAKKIRIHKKIEIEHQGLQCERSIRLKE
;
A
#
# COMPACT_ATOMS: atom_id res chain seq x y z
N LYS A 1 -15.09 36.20 38.27
CA LYS A 1 -14.72 34.92 38.93
C LYS A 1 -14.85 33.68 38.02
N LYS A 2 -15.99 33.42 37.33
CA LYS A 2 -16.20 32.19 36.51
C LYS A 2 -15.06 31.79 35.54
N LYS A 3 -14.34 32.75 34.91
CA LYS A 3 -13.20 32.46 34.00
C LYS A 3 -11.98 31.75 34.63
N LYS A 4 -11.90 31.55 35.96
CA LYS A 4 -10.82 30.74 36.57
C LYS A 4 -11.13 29.23 36.70
N ASN A 5 -12.40 28.80 36.74
CA ASN A 5 -12.71 27.40 37.05
C ASN A 5 -12.28 26.41 35.96
N VAL A 6 -12.45 26.76 34.68
CA VAL A 6 -12.08 25.90 33.54
C VAL A 6 -10.59 25.54 33.58
N PHE A 7 -9.72 26.52 33.87
CA PHE A 7 -8.28 26.29 34.00
C PHE A 7 -7.89 25.58 35.31
N ILE A 8 -8.66 25.74 36.38
CA ILE A 8 -8.43 25.01 37.65
C ILE A 8 -8.68 23.52 37.48
N GLN A 9 -9.71 23.12 36.72
CA GLN A 9 -10.00 21.71 36.46
C GLN A 9 -8.91 21.06 35.59
N ALA A 10 -8.43 21.77 34.56
CA ALA A 10 -7.29 21.34 33.75
C ALA A 10 -5.95 21.28 34.55
N THR A 11 -5.70 22.21 35.46
CA THR A 11 -4.47 22.18 36.29
C THR A 11 -4.53 21.10 37.38
N HIS A 12 -5.71 20.72 37.88
CA HIS A 12 -5.85 19.55 38.74
C HIS A 12 -5.54 18.23 38.01
N PHE A 13 -5.96 18.12 36.74
CA PHE A 13 -5.51 17.02 35.86
C PHE A 13 -3.99 17.05 35.66
N SER A 14 -3.43 18.20 35.26
CA SER A 14 -1.99 18.36 35.00
C SER A 14 -1.12 18.00 36.20
N CYS A 15 -1.58 18.33 37.42
CA CYS A 15 -0.89 17.98 38.67
C CYS A 15 -0.75 16.45 38.90
N MET A 16 -1.65 15.62 38.36
CA MET A 16 -1.50 14.16 38.44
C MET A 16 -0.52 13.55 37.42
N PHE A 17 -0.13 14.30 36.37
CA PHE A 17 0.87 13.85 35.39
C PHE A 17 2.30 14.34 35.69
N LEU A 18 2.50 14.98 36.85
CA LEU A 18 3.80 15.33 37.43
C LEU A 18 4.49 14.15 38.15
N SER A 19 4.14 12.92 37.81
CA SER A 19 4.92 11.73 38.18
C SER A 19 6.28 11.76 37.47
N ALA A 20 7.38 11.80 38.23
CA ALA A 20 8.76 11.79 37.72
C ALA A 20 9.15 10.53 36.89
N GLN A 21 8.22 9.59 36.74
CA GLN A 21 8.34 8.35 35.96
C GLN A 21 8.05 8.57 34.46
N LEU A 22 7.27 9.60 34.10
CA LEU A 22 6.91 9.91 32.69
C LEU A 22 7.78 11.05 32.15
N LYS A 23 8.71 10.71 31.27
CA LYS A 23 9.72 11.63 30.73
C LYS A 23 9.19 12.38 29.51
N THR A 24 8.67 11.67 28.50
CA THR A 24 8.31 12.28 27.21
C THR A 24 6.95 13.00 27.24
N SER A 25 6.74 13.89 26.28
CA SER A 25 5.42 14.46 25.99
C SER A 25 4.42 13.40 25.51
N LEU A 26 4.90 12.41 24.74
CA LEU A 26 4.11 11.29 24.24
C LEU A 26 3.59 10.41 25.38
N GLY A 27 4.44 10.00 26.32
CA GLY A 27 4.06 9.22 27.50
C GLY A 27 3.06 9.94 28.40
N LYS A 28 3.19 11.27 28.55
CA LYS A 28 2.22 12.12 29.25
C LYS A 28 0.87 12.16 28.53
N GLY A 29 0.86 12.31 27.20
CA GLY A 29 -0.36 12.23 26.38
C GLY A 29 -1.03 10.85 26.43
N ARG A 30 -0.23 9.77 26.34
CA ARG A 30 -0.70 8.39 26.47
C ARG A 30 -1.33 8.13 27.85
N ALA A 31 -0.73 8.64 28.92
CA ALA A 31 -1.25 8.54 30.29
C ALA A 31 -2.59 9.29 30.44
N PHE A 32 -2.66 10.50 29.89
CA PHE A 32 -3.89 11.31 29.85
C PHE A 32 -5.04 10.60 29.12
N ILE A 33 -4.77 9.97 27.96
CA ILE A 33 -5.79 9.22 27.21
C ILE A 33 -6.25 7.99 28.01
N ARG A 34 -5.34 7.17 28.54
CA ARG A 34 -5.71 5.99 29.36
C ARG A 34 -6.58 6.40 30.56
N TYR A 35 -6.16 7.43 31.32
CA TYR A 35 -6.95 7.96 32.44
C TYR A 35 -8.34 8.43 32.00
N SER A 36 -8.43 9.13 30.87
CA SER A 36 -9.70 9.69 30.37
C SER A 36 -10.66 8.63 29.81
N LEU A 37 -10.14 7.49 29.34
CA LEU A 37 -10.93 6.31 28.97
C LEU A 37 -11.45 5.55 30.19
N VAL A 38 -10.59 5.24 31.16
CA VAL A 38 -10.96 4.57 32.44
C VAL A 38 -12.03 5.37 33.20
N HIS A 39 -11.98 6.70 33.12
CA HIS A 39 -12.93 7.59 33.80
C HIS A 39 -14.02 8.18 32.90
N GLN A 40 -14.21 7.67 31.67
CA GLN A 40 -15.30 8.02 30.74
C GLN A 40 -15.47 9.55 30.56
N ARG A 41 -14.35 10.25 30.32
CA ARG A 41 -14.25 11.73 30.25
C ARG A 41 -13.45 12.24 29.05
N LEU A 42 -13.08 11.35 28.13
CA LEU A 42 -12.28 11.74 26.97
C LEU A 42 -13.04 12.73 26.06
N ALA A 43 -14.33 12.49 25.83
CA ALA A 43 -15.22 13.40 25.11
C ALA A 43 -15.30 14.78 25.79
N ASP A 44 -15.72 14.83 27.06
CA ASP A 44 -15.85 16.09 27.82
C ASP A 44 -14.57 16.92 27.83
N THR A 45 -13.42 16.26 27.98
CA THR A 45 -12.13 16.95 28.13
C THR A 45 -11.63 17.47 26.79
N LEU A 46 -11.78 16.71 25.70
CA LEU A 46 -11.45 17.18 24.35
C LEU A 46 -12.42 18.26 23.87
N GLN A 47 -13.72 18.13 24.15
CA GLN A 47 -14.70 19.18 23.87
C GLN A 47 -14.31 20.48 24.60
N GLN A 48 -13.92 20.40 25.88
CA GLN A 48 -13.43 21.56 26.65
C GLN A 48 -12.15 22.19 26.07
N CYS A 49 -11.24 21.40 25.47
CA CYS A 49 -10.10 21.94 24.73
C CYS A 49 -10.56 22.71 23.48
N PHE A 50 -11.50 22.16 22.70
CA PHE A 50 -11.92 22.72 21.42
C PHE A 50 -12.92 23.89 21.52
N ILE A 51 -13.55 24.11 22.69
CA ILE A 51 -14.40 25.31 22.96
C ILE A 51 -13.70 26.64 22.62
N ASN A 52 -12.37 26.71 22.75
CA ASN A 52 -11.60 27.90 22.37
C ASN A 52 -10.89 27.68 21.03
N GLN A 53 -11.62 27.90 19.94
CA GLN A 53 -11.11 27.71 18.57
C GLN A 53 -9.85 28.52 18.28
N LYS A 54 -9.68 29.73 18.85
CA LYS A 54 -8.46 30.54 18.66
C LYS A 54 -7.22 29.87 19.24
N VAL A 55 -7.30 29.39 20.48
CA VAL A 55 -6.19 28.62 21.07
C VAL A 55 -6.01 27.30 20.32
N THR A 56 -7.09 26.67 19.87
CA THR A 56 -7.00 25.42 19.09
C THR A 56 -6.23 25.62 17.77
N SER A 57 -6.44 26.74 17.05
CA SER A 57 -5.67 27.06 15.84
C SER A 57 -4.18 27.31 16.08
N ASP A 58 -3.77 27.66 17.31
CA ASP A 58 -2.35 27.88 17.63
C ASP A 58 -1.59 26.54 17.84
N TRP A 59 -2.30 25.44 18.13
CA TRP A 59 -1.71 24.11 18.41
C TRP A 59 -1.89 23.09 17.27
N TYR A 60 -2.72 23.36 16.26
CA TYR A 60 -3.00 22.44 15.16
C TYR A 60 -2.82 23.11 13.79
N TYR A 61 -2.17 22.41 12.85
CA TYR A 61 -2.05 22.86 11.46
C TYR A 61 -3.42 23.02 10.78
N ALA A 62 -3.54 23.97 9.85
CA ALA A 62 -4.78 24.33 9.15
C ALA A 62 -5.51 23.19 8.40
N ARG A 63 -4.86 22.04 8.17
CA ARG A 63 -5.48 20.83 7.58
C ARG A 63 -6.00 19.82 8.62
N SER A 64 -5.82 20.08 9.92
CA SER A 64 -6.23 19.20 11.01
C SER A 64 -7.75 18.99 11.05
N PRO A 65 -8.25 17.75 11.30
CA PRO A 65 -9.68 17.51 11.47
C PRO A 65 -10.26 18.34 12.62
N PHE A 66 -9.49 18.54 13.70
CA PHE A 66 -9.92 19.28 14.89
C PHE A 66 -10.22 20.77 14.66
N LEU A 67 -9.84 21.34 13.51
CA LEU A 67 -10.19 22.71 13.11
C LEU A 67 -11.45 22.80 12.22
N LYS A 68 -11.95 21.66 11.73
CA LYS A 68 -13.17 21.57 10.92
C LYS A 68 -14.34 21.28 11.82
N SER A 69 -15.24 22.25 12.02
CA SER A 69 -16.35 22.18 12.98
C SER A 69 -17.21 20.91 12.85
N TYR A 70 -17.49 20.45 11.62
CA TYR A 70 -18.27 19.23 11.39
C TYR A 70 -17.53 17.96 11.84
N ILE A 71 -16.27 17.76 11.42
CA ILE A 71 -15.46 16.60 11.85
C ILE A 71 -15.18 16.64 13.36
N THR A 72 -14.97 17.82 13.94
CA THR A 72 -14.83 17.95 15.41
C THR A 72 -16.13 17.58 16.14
N ALA A 73 -17.30 17.85 15.57
CA ALA A 73 -18.57 17.44 16.14
C ALA A 73 -18.79 15.91 16.04
N GLU A 74 -18.51 15.32 14.87
CA GLU A 74 -18.53 13.87 14.62
C GLU A 74 -17.59 13.14 15.61
N ILE A 75 -16.31 13.49 15.65
CA ILE A 75 -15.33 12.87 16.57
C ILE A 75 -15.74 13.00 18.04
N ILE A 76 -16.33 14.13 18.45
CA ILE A 76 -16.80 14.30 19.84
C ILE A 76 -18.04 13.45 20.12
N ASN A 77 -18.93 13.25 19.14
CA ASN A 77 -20.07 12.34 19.27
C ASN A 77 -19.61 10.88 19.41
N ASP A 78 -18.72 10.41 18.54
CA ASP A 78 -18.12 9.07 18.59
C ASP A 78 -17.43 8.81 19.95
N LEU A 79 -16.81 9.83 20.53
CA LEU A 79 -16.19 9.76 21.85
C LEU A 79 -17.22 9.75 23.00
N TYR A 80 -18.42 10.32 22.82
CA TYR A 80 -19.53 10.16 23.78
C TYR A 80 -20.16 8.77 23.69
N GLU A 81 -20.21 8.15 22.51
CA GLU A 81 -20.54 6.73 22.38
C GLU A 81 -19.48 5.83 23.04
N LEU A 82 -18.20 6.19 22.89
CA LEU A 82 -17.08 5.47 23.52
C LEU A 82 -17.17 5.46 25.07
N ASN A 83 -17.78 6.47 25.69
CA ASN A 83 -18.04 6.49 27.13
C ASN A 83 -19.00 5.37 27.60
N GLN A 84 -19.76 4.73 26.72
CA GLN A 84 -20.59 3.57 27.07
C GLN A 84 -19.75 2.29 27.27
N ILE A 85 -18.49 2.29 26.83
CA ILE A 85 -17.56 1.18 27.01
C ILE A 85 -16.75 1.39 28.30
N GLN A 86 -16.61 0.33 29.11
CA GLN A 86 -15.76 0.35 30.30
C GLN A 86 -14.36 -0.15 29.95
N PHE A 87 -13.34 0.67 30.23
CA PHE A 87 -11.94 0.36 29.95
C PHE A 87 -11.17 0.04 31.25
N ASP A 88 -10.61 -1.16 31.35
CA ASP A 88 -9.63 -1.52 32.38
C ASP A 88 -8.22 -1.43 31.79
N VAL A 89 -7.58 -0.26 31.93
CA VAL A 89 -6.22 0.00 31.45
C VAL A 89 -5.46 0.81 32.48
N ALA A 90 -4.30 0.32 32.91
CA ALA A 90 -3.50 0.99 33.94
C ALA A 90 -3.13 2.45 33.53
N PRO A 91 -3.56 3.48 34.28
CA PRO A 91 -3.31 4.89 33.96
C PRO A 91 -1.91 5.37 34.39
N ARG A 92 -1.07 4.48 34.93
CA ARG A 92 0.29 4.76 35.43
C ARG A 92 1.19 3.54 35.18
N GLY A 93 2.41 3.77 34.69
CA GLY A 93 3.42 2.75 34.42
C GLY A 93 4.60 3.30 33.60
N TYR A 94 5.71 2.56 33.55
CA TYR A 94 6.88 2.92 32.73
C TYR A 94 6.74 2.51 31.25
N ASP A 95 5.80 1.61 30.95
CA ASP A 95 5.43 1.19 29.60
C ASP A 95 4.96 2.35 28.71
N LEU A 96 4.37 3.38 29.33
CA LEU A 96 3.79 4.54 28.67
C LEU A 96 4.76 5.35 27.79
N ASP A 97 6.04 5.49 28.18
CA ASP A 97 7.05 6.17 27.37
C ASP A 97 7.56 5.30 26.21
N ALA A 98 7.47 3.97 26.32
CA ALA A 98 7.85 3.03 25.26
C ALA A 98 6.69 2.82 24.26
N ASP A 99 5.64 2.12 24.68
CA ASP A 99 4.66 1.54 23.76
C ASP A 99 3.19 1.85 24.11
N TRP A 100 2.31 1.52 23.16
CA TRP A 100 0.88 1.42 23.39
C TRP A 100 0.50 -0.05 23.62
N PRO A 101 -0.45 -0.38 24.52
CA PRO A 101 -0.80 -1.78 24.77
C PRO A 101 -1.46 -2.39 23.53
N SER A 102 -0.97 -3.54 23.07
CA SER A 102 -1.47 -4.27 21.89
C SER A 102 -2.83 -4.96 22.07
N PHE A 103 -3.58 -4.59 23.12
CA PHE A 103 -4.81 -5.25 23.58
C PHE A 103 -6.09 -4.76 22.86
N ALA A 104 -6.03 -4.61 21.54
CA ALA A 104 -7.12 -4.06 20.73
C ALA A 104 -7.55 -4.99 19.56
N ARG A 105 -7.56 -6.31 19.77
CA ARG A 105 -8.11 -7.27 18.80
C ARG A 105 -9.59 -7.54 19.10
N ARG A 106 -10.48 -6.63 18.67
CA ARG A 106 -11.94 -6.76 18.83
C ARG A 106 -12.45 -7.78 17.80
N THR A 107 -12.99 -8.91 18.26
CA THR A 107 -13.55 -9.97 17.39
C THR A 107 -15.05 -10.09 17.62
N LEU A 108 -15.85 -9.88 16.58
CA LEU A 108 -17.31 -10.07 16.57
C LEU A 108 -17.65 -10.84 15.29
N GLY A 109 -18.12 -12.09 15.41
CA GLY A 109 -18.37 -12.96 14.25
C GLY A 109 -18.33 -14.45 14.58
N ALA A 110 -19.31 -14.92 15.35
CA ALA A 110 -19.77 -16.32 15.52
C ALA A 110 -18.73 -17.47 15.74
N ALA A 111 -18.87 -18.14 16.90
CA ALA A 111 -18.65 -19.58 17.18
C ALA A 111 -17.34 -20.29 16.73
N SER A 112 -16.60 -21.02 17.59
CA SER A 112 -16.86 -21.27 19.02
C SER A 112 -15.66 -21.78 19.83
N HIS A 113 -15.65 -21.35 21.11
CA HIS A 113 -15.04 -21.95 22.31
C HIS A 113 -13.51 -22.14 22.49
N SER A 114 -13.08 -21.66 23.66
CA SER A 114 -12.04 -22.26 24.54
C SER A 114 -10.55 -22.01 24.27
N LEU A 115 -10.15 -20.75 24.33
CA LEU A 115 -8.97 -20.37 25.14
C LEU A 115 -9.38 -19.33 26.19
N LEU A 116 -9.44 -19.74 27.46
CA LEU A 116 -9.73 -18.82 28.58
C LEU A 116 -8.54 -17.89 28.83
N TRP A 117 -8.67 -16.62 28.42
CA TRP A 117 -7.69 -15.61 28.79
C TRP A 117 -7.91 -15.17 30.25
N LYS A 118 -6.97 -15.49 31.13
CA LYS A 118 -6.97 -15.04 32.53
C LYS A 118 -6.18 -13.73 32.67
N PRO A 119 -6.64 -12.76 33.48
CA PRO A 119 -5.91 -11.52 33.70
C PRO A 119 -4.57 -11.77 34.43
N PRO A 120 -3.49 -11.03 34.10
CA PRO A 120 -2.21 -11.14 34.81
C PRO A 120 -2.25 -10.64 36.25
N SER A 121 -2.61 -11.51 37.20
CA SER A 121 -2.44 -11.25 38.62
C SER A 121 -0.96 -11.11 38.98
N ARG A 122 -0.62 -10.01 39.67
CA ARG A 122 0.74 -9.71 40.11
C ARG A 122 1.26 -10.74 41.12
N CYS A 123 2.37 -11.41 40.81
CA CYS A 123 3.36 -11.81 41.81
C CYS A 123 4.72 -12.15 41.17
N SER A 124 5.78 -12.13 41.97
CA SER A 124 7.17 -12.31 41.54
C SER A 124 7.68 -13.73 41.82
N SER A 125 8.46 -14.31 40.91
CA SER A 125 9.74 -15.02 41.20
C SER A 125 10.27 -15.76 39.96
N ILE A 126 11.56 -16.09 39.97
CA ILE A 126 12.22 -16.95 38.97
C ILE A 126 12.27 -18.37 39.53
N ASN A 127 11.67 -19.36 38.84
CA ASN A 127 12.28 -20.70 38.64
C ASN A 127 11.38 -21.70 37.86
N SER A 128 12.07 -22.71 37.31
CA SER A 128 11.60 -24.01 36.81
C SER A 128 11.25 -24.16 35.32
N LEU A 129 12.10 -24.94 34.64
CA LEU A 129 11.81 -25.70 33.42
C LEU A 129 11.47 -27.16 33.79
N VAL A 130 11.15 -28.01 32.80
CA VAL A 130 10.76 -29.44 32.92
C VAL A 130 9.39 -29.63 33.61
N GLY A 131 8.43 -30.44 33.16
CA GLY A 131 8.20 -31.33 32.00
C GLY A 131 6.71 -31.76 32.05
N SER A 132 6.12 -32.64 31.23
CA SER A 132 6.58 -33.55 30.16
C SER A 132 5.38 -33.89 29.24
N ASN A 133 5.61 -34.62 28.14
CA ASN A 133 4.57 -35.07 27.18
C ASN A 133 3.47 -35.97 27.78
N SER A 134 2.31 -36.00 27.13
CA SER A 134 1.44 -37.20 27.04
C SER A 134 0.67 -37.23 25.72
N HIS A 135 0.54 -38.42 25.15
CA HIS A 135 -0.06 -38.72 23.83
C HIS A 135 -1.60 -38.87 23.93
N SER A 136 -2.40 -38.82 22.85
CA SER A 136 -2.05 -38.78 21.42
C SER A 136 -2.65 -37.58 20.63
N GLN A 137 -3.78 -37.57 19.90
CA GLN A 137 -4.77 -38.60 19.52
C GLN A 137 -5.54 -38.18 18.23
N VAL A 138 -6.59 -38.93 17.83
CA VAL A 138 -7.12 -39.04 16.45
C VAL A 138 -8.66 -38.91 16.47
N ILE A 139 -9.32 -38.23 15.52
CA ILE A 139 -9.90 -38.80 14.26
C ILE A 139 -10.25 -37.70 13.22
N HIS A 140 -9.96 -38.04 11.94
CA HIS A 140 -10.50 -37.58 10.63
C HIS A 140 -11.87 -36.84 10.57
N CYS A 141 -12.29 -36.16 9.49
CA CYS A 141 -11.72 -35.46 8.31
C CYS A 141 -12.92 -35.03 7.42
N TYR A 142 -12.73 -34.08 6.48
CA TYR A 142 -13.17 -34.08 5.04
C TYR A 142 -13.47 -32.64 4.51
N PHE A 143 -12.70 -32.21 3.48
CA PHE A 143 -12.97 -31.24 2.38
C PHE A 143 -13.64 -29.87 2.68
N GLY A 144 -13.26 -28.72 2.10
CA GLY A 144 -12.18 -28.31 1.16
C GLY A 144 -12.00 -26.77 1.27
N GLU A 145 -11.11 -26.05 0.58
CA GLU A 145 -10.25 -26.34 -0.58
C GLU A 145 -8.85 -25.68 -0.42
N HIS A 146 -7.84 -26.25 -1.09
CA HIS A 146 -6.50 -25.80 -1.52
C HIS A 146 -5.81 -24.49 -1.05
N PRO A 147 -4.45 -24.40 -1.07
CA PRO A 147 -3.43 -25.47 -1.14
C PRO A 147 -2.28 -25.34 -0.11
N SER A 148 -1.92 -26.45 0.54
CA SER A 148 -0.65 -26.60 1.27
C SER A 148 -0.10 -28.00 1.01
N CYS A 149 0.90 -28.13 0.14
CA CYS A 149 1.47 -29.43 -0.30
C CYS A 149 2.87 -29.68 0.29
N CYS A 150 3.78 -28.71 0.13
CA CYS A 150 5.22 -28.95 0.16
C CYS A 150 5.76 -29.58 1.47
N ILE A 151 5.14 -29.32 2.62
CA ILE A 151 5.62 -29.85 3.91
C ILE A 151 5.43 -31.36 4.00
N ALA A 152 4.30 -31.90 3.54
CA ALA A 152 4.00 -33.33 3.61
C ALA A 152 4.81 -34.15 2.59
N GLU A 153 5.13 -33.55 1.44
CA GLU A 153 5.92 -34.20 0.39
C GLU A 153 7.43 -34.14 0.69
N ASN A 154 7.94 -33.03 1.22
CA ASN A 154 9.32 -32.95 1.69
C ASN A 154 9.61 -34.01 2.77
N LEU A 155 8.73 -34.18 3.75
CA LEU A 155 8.89 -35.20 4.80
C LEU A 155 8.81 -36.65 4.27
N ARG A 156 8.12 -36.90 3.15
CA ARG A 156 8.15 -38.20 2.47
C ARG A 156 9.48 -38.41 1.76
N VAL A 157 9.94 -37.43 0.98
CA VAL A 157 11.22 -37.52 0.25
C VAL A 157 12.41 -37.64 1.21
N GLU A 158 12.38 -36.97 2.36
CA GLU A 158 13.39 -37.17 3.42
C GLU A 158 13.33 -38.57 4.03
N LEU A 159 12.14 -39.13 4.25
CA LEU A 159 11.96 -40.50 4.74
C LEU A 159 12.47 -41.52 3.72
N ASP A 160 12.05 -41.43 2.45
CA ASP A 160 12.49 -42.29 1.34
C ASP A 160 14.02 -42.25 1.18
N GLN A 161 14.63 -41.06 1.26
CA GLN A 161 16.08 -40.90 1.25
C GLN A 161 16.76 -41.46 2.51
N SER A 162 16.07 -41.54 3.66
CA SER A 162 16.60 -42.15 4.87
C SER A 162 16.56 -43.68 4.80
N GLU A 163 15.46 -44.25 4.29
CA GLU A 163 15.32 -45.69 4.06
C GLU A 163 16.30 -46.19 3.00
N LEU A 164 16.49 -45.46 1.90
CA LEU A 164 17.48 -45.80 0.87
C LEU A 164 18.90 -45.79 1.44
N ARG A 165 19.27 -44.79 2.28
CA ARG A 165 20.56 -44.76 2.97
C ARG A 165 20.72 -45.90 3.97
N GLN A 166 19.65 -46.28 4.68
CA GLN A 166 19.67 -47.43 5.59
C GLN A 166 19.87 -48.75 4.83
N GLN A 167 19.24 -48.93 3.66
CA GLN A 167 19.43 -50.09 2.80
C GLN A 167 20.86 -50.15 2.25
N GLN A 168 21.41 -49.03 1.77
CA GLN A 168 22.80 -48.94 1.31
C GLN A 168 23.81 -49.27 2.42
N LEU A 169 23.57 -48.78 3.65
CA LEU A 169 24.40 -49.13 4.81
C LEU A 169 24.31 -50.62 5.18
N LEU A 170 23.13 -51.24 5.05
CA LEU A 170 22.97 -52.69 5.30
C LEU A 170 23.71 -53.54 4.26
N VAL A 171 23.67 -53.15 2.98
CA VAL A 171 24.46 -53.80 1.92
C VAL A 171 25.95 -53.65 2.19
N HIS A 172 26.42 -52.44 2.52
CA HIS A 172 27.84 -52.22 2.80
C HIS A 172 28.34 -52.95 4.05
N VAL A 173 27.48 -53.13 5.07
CA VAL A 173 27.79 -53.99 6.23
C VAL A 173 27.83 -55.47 5.84
N GLN A 174 27.06 -55.92 4.84
CA GLN A 174 27.18 -57.27 4.29
C GLN A 174 28.49 -57.44 3.51
N GLU A 175 28.83 -56.53 2.60
CA GLU A 175 30.12 -56.50 1.86
C GLU A 175 31.32 -56.59 2.82
N LEU A 176 31.38 -55.71 3.83
CA LEU A 176 32.42 -55.72 4.86
C LEU A 176 32.42 -57.01 5.71
N SER A 177 31.29 -57.70 5.84
CA SER A 177 31.21 -59.00 6.53
C SER A 177 31.73 -60.16 5.67
N GLU A 178 31.58 -60.06 4.35
CA GLU A 178 32.13 -61.00 3.37
C GLU A 178 33.65 -60.81 3.22
N GLU A 179 34.13 -59.57 3.08
CA GLU A 179 35.57 -59.25 3.14
C GLU A 179 36.20 -59.73 4.46
N ALA A 180 35.53 -59.52 5.59
CA ALA A 180 35.96 -60.01 6.89
C ALA A 180 35.84 -61.53 7.05
N ALA A 181 35.16 -62.25 6.15
CA ALA A 181 35.14 -63.71 6.06
C ALA A 181 36.28 -64.22 5.15
N GLU A 182 36.54 -63.54 4.03
CA GLU A 182 37.68 -63.83 3.13
C GLU A 182 39.02 -63.62 3.84
N LEU A 183 39.19 -62.51 4.57
CA LEU A 183 40.38 -62.27 5.39
C LEU A 183 40.57 -63.36 6.47
N LYS A 184 39.48 -63.89 7.03
CA LYS A 184 39.50 -65.07 7.93
C LYS A 184 39.68 -66.41 7.19
N GLY A 185 39.63 -66.42 5.87
CA GLY A 185 40.13 -67.49 5.00
C GLY A 185 41.64 -67.37 4.84
N VAL A 186 42.13 -66.23 4.34
CA VAL A 186 43.55 -65.95 4.12
C VAL A 186 44.40 -66.14 5.39
N VAL A 187 43.94 -65.69 6.56
CA VAL A 187 44.62 -65.93 7.84
C VAL A 187 44.72 -67.43 8.16
N ARG A 188 43.70 -68.22 7.82
CA ARG A 188 43.67 -69.68 8.01
C ARG A 188 44.67 -70.38 7.09
N ASP A 189 44.74 -69.94 5.84
CA ASP A 189 45.65 -70.49 4.82
C ASP A 189 47.11 -70.14 5.15
N LEU A 190 47.38 -68.90 5.58
CA LEU A 190 48.69 -68.49 6.11
C LEU A 190 49.08 -69.29 7.36
N GLN A 191 48.14 -69.53 8.28
CA GLN A 191 48.40 -70.36 9.46
C GLN A 191 48.64 -71.85 9.10
N GLY A 192 48.00 -72.34 8.02
CA GLY A 192 48.32 -73.63 7.39
C GLY A 192 49.71 -73.67 6.77
N GLN A 193 50.13 -72.61 6.05
CA GLN A 193 51.47 -72.49 5.47
C GLN A 193 52.56 -72.42 6.55
N ILE A 194 52.33 -71.68 7.64
CA ILE A 194 53.23 -71.65 8.81
C ILE A 194 53.34 -73.03 9.45
N SER A 195 52.24 -73.78 9.56
CA SER A 195 52.23 -75.16 10.06
C SER A 195 53.04 -76.12 9.16
N ALA A 196 52.95 -75.94 7.84
CA ALA A 196 53.72 -76.70 6.85
C ALA A 196 55.22 -76.35 6.86
N GLN A 197 55.59 -75.08 7.09
CA GLN A 197 57.00 -74.68 7.21
C GLN A 197 57.61 -75.15 8.54
N THR A 198 56.86 -75.06 9.64
CA THR A 198 57.34 -75.45 10.98
C THR A 198 57.63 -76.95 11.10
N SER A 199 56.99 -77.79 10.28
CA SER A 199 57.25 -79.23 10.21
C SER A 199 58.46 -79.62 9.34
N SER A 200 59.07 -78.67 8.62
CA SER A 200 60.21 -78.94 7.72
C SER A 200 61.59 -78.82 8.37
N ILE A 201 61.71 -78.35 9.62
CA ILE A 201 63.01 -78.00 10.25
C ILE A 201 63.28 -78.89 11.46
N SER A 202 63.71 -80.14 11.23
CA SER A 202 64.23 -81.03 12.30
C SER A 202 65.19 -82.15 11.83
N ALA A 203 66.45 -81.83 11.51
CA ALA A 203 67.61 -82.75 11.61
C ALA A 203 68.97 -82.02 11.41
N PRO A 204 70.01 -82.27 12.23
CA PRO A 204 71.34 -81.63 12.09
C PRO A 204 72.47 -82.59 11.65
N VAL A 205 73.62 -82.05 11.19
CA VAL A 205 74.84 -82.83 10.86
C VAL A 205 76.15 -82.18 11.35
N LEU A 206 77.02 -83.06 11.90
CA LEU A 206 78.39 -82.98 12.44
C LEU A 206 79.47 -82.26 11.56
N ALA A 207 80.66 -81.81 12.04
CA ALA A 207 81.19 -81.55 13.43
C ALA A 207 82.39 -80.52 13.49
N ARG A 208 83.72 -80.77 13.51
CA ARG A 208 84.52 -82.04 13.44
C ARG A 208 86.04 -82.02 13.90
N ARG A 209 86.43 -81.36 15.03
CA ARG A 209 87.64 -81.64 15.93
C ARG A 209 89.08 -81.22 15.49
N THR A 210 90.18 -81.17 16.31
CA THR A 210 90.52 -81.18 17.79
C THR A 210 92.02 -80.82 18.04
N SER A 211 92.43 -80.69 19.33
CA SER A 211 93.70 -81.22 19.95
C SER A 211 95.07 -80.66 19.53
N GLU A 212 96.14 -80.67 20.34
CA GLU A 212 96.42 -80.60 21.81
C GLU A 212 97.96 -80.68 22.00
N THR A 213 98.49 -80.49 23.23
CA THR A 213 99.93 -80.57 23.62
C THR A 213 100.86 -79.50 22.99
N GLY A 214 102.01 -79.12 23.58
CA GLY A 214 102.57 -79.44 24.91
C GLY A 214 104.10 -79.63 24.85
N ASP A 215 104.84 -78.93 25.72
CA ASP A 215 106.28 -79.08 26.00
C ASP A 215 107.30 -78.75 24.87
N GLU A 216 107.45 -77.45 24.58
CA GLU A 216 108.76 -76.86 24.20
C GLU A 216 108.87 -75.45 24.82
N ASP A 217 108.81 -75.42 26.14
CA ASP A 217 107.91 -74.50 26.86
C ASP A 217 108.47 -73.11 27.23
N ARG A 218 109.52 -72.65 26.54
CA ARG A 218 110.10 -71.30 26.78
C ARG A 218 110.44 -70.47 25.54
N VAL A 219 110.55 -71.07 24.36
CA VAL A 219 110.79 -70.33 23.10
C VAL A 219 109.52 -70.23 22.27
N ASN A 220 108.76 -71.34 22.17
CA ASN A 220 107.48 -71.35 21.46
C ASN A 220 106.43 -70.44 22.09
N LEU A 221 106.47 -70.19 23.42
CA LEU A 221 105.53 -69.28 24.07
C LEU A 221 105.61 -67.85 23.50
N TYR A 222 106.83 -67.32 23.29
CA TYR A 222 107.02 -65.95 22.79
C TYR A 222 106.64 -65.80 21.31
N GLN A 223 106.92 -66.83 20.49
CA GLN A 223 106.56 -66.83 19.07
C GLN A 223 105.06 -67.09 18.85
N SER A 224 104.46 -68.03 19.60
CA SER A 224 103.02 -68.33 19.56
C SER A 224 102.19 -67.17 20.10
N GLN A 225 102.61 -66.54 21.21
CA GLN A 225 101.98 -65.32 21.72
C GLN A 225 102.01 -64.20 20.67
N LYS A 226 103.14 -63.96 20.00
CA LYS A 226 103.24 -62.98 18.92
C LYS A 226 102.33 -63.34 17.73
N GLY A 227 102.34 -64.59 17.27
CA GLY A 227 101.50 -65.06 16.16
C GLY A 227 99.99 -65.15 16.51
N LEU A 228 99.62 -65.21 17.79
CA LEU A 228 98.26 -65.00 18.26
C LEU A 228 97.90 -63.51 18.30
N GLN A 229 98.82 -62.65 18.75
CA GLN A 229 98.62 -61.20 18.85
C GLN A 229 98.54 -60.53 17.47
N GLU A 230 99.27 -61.04 16.46
CA GLU A 230 99.16 -60.61 15.07
C GLU A 230 97.85 -61.08 14.41
N ARG A 231 97.41 -62.33 14.68
CA ARG A 231 96.09 -62.82 14.23
C ARG A 231 94.94 -62.10 14.91
N LEU A 232 95.07 -61.76 16.20
CA LEU A 232 94.11 -60.94 16.92
C LEU A 232 94.00 -59.56 16.28
N LYS A 233 95.11 -58.85 16.06
CA LYS A 233 95.13 -57.57 15.35
C LYS A 233 94.55 -57.64 13.94
N ALA A 234 94.78 -58.73 13.19
CA ALA A 234 94.17 -58.93 11.88
C ALA A 234 92.65 -59.17 11.98
N ALA A 235 92.17 -59.89 13.00
CA ALA A 235 90.75 -60.09 13.26
C ALA A 235 90.06 -58.81 13.78
N GLU A 236 90.73 -58.05 14.65
CA GLU A 236 90.29 -56.72 15.11
C GLU A 236 90.19 -55.75 13.92
N SER A 237 91.24 -55.66 13.09
CA SER A 237 91.23 -54.85 11.86
C SER A 237 90.08 -55.24 10.93
N LYS A 238 89.84 -56.54 10.75
CA LYS A 238 88.75 -57.03 9.89
C LYS A 238 87.37 -56.82 10.50
N ASN A 239 87.23 -56.90 11.82
CA ASN A 239 85.99 -56.55 12.51
C ASN A 239 85.71 -55.04 12.41
N MET A 240 86.73 -54.18 12.55
CA MET A 240 86.59 -52.74 12.31
C MET A 240 86.21 -52.43 10.86
N GLU A 241 86.77 -53.14 9.88
CA GLU A 241 86.39 -53.02 8.46
C GLU A 241 84.93 -53.46 8.21
N LEU A 242 84.50 -54.56 8.85
CA LEU A 242 83.12 -55.06 8.75
C LEU A 242 82.11 -54.17 9.47
N LEU A 243 82.49 -53.58 10.62
CA LEU A 243 81.68 -52.57 11.31
C LEU A 243 81.55 -51.30 10.47
N ALA A 244 82.64 -50.78 9.91
CA ALA A 244 82.58 -49.62 9.01
C ALA A 244 81.66 -49.86 7.80
N LYS A 245 81.69 -51.06 7.20
CA LYS A 245 80.79 -51.46 6.11
C LYS A 245 79.34 -51.67 6.55
N LEU A 246 79.12 -52.12 7.79
CA LEU A 246 77.78 -52.18 8.39
C LEU A 246 77.23 -50.77 8.59
N ASP A 247 78.02 -49.87 9.18
CA ASP A 247 77.66 -48.48 9.41
C ASP A 247 77.41 -47.73 8.09
N GLU A 248 78.24 -47.95 7.07
CA GLU A 248 78.04 -47.40 5.71
C GLU A 248 76.71 -47.89 5.11
N ALA A 249 76.45 -49.20 5.10
CA ALA A 249 75.19 -49.77 4.60
C ALA A 249 73.95 -49.33 5.42
N LEU A 250 74.08 -49.15 6.75
CA LEU A 250 73.02 -48.63 7.60
C LEU A 250 72.76 -47.13 7.33
N ASN A 251 73.80 -46.34 7.07
CA ASN A 251 73.65 -44.94 6.66
C ASN A 251 73.01 -44.82 5.27
N GLU A 252 73.40 -45.64 4.29
CA GLU A 252 72.72 -45.73 2.99
C GLU A 252 71.24 -46.08 3.14
N LYS A 253 70.90 -47.06 3.98
CA LYS A 253 69.51 -47.46 4.24
C LYS A 253 68.73 -46.39 5.00
N GLY A 254 69.37 -45.66 5.90
CA GLY A 254 68.81 -44.47 6.55
C GLY A 254 68.46 -43.38 5.54
N GLN A 255 69.39 -43.03 4.65
CA GLN A 255 69.18 -42.03 3.59
C GLN A 255 68.10 -42.46 2.58
N GLN A 256 68.10 -43.73 2.16
CA GLN A 256 67.04 -44.28 1.31
C GLN A 256 65.68 -44.18 2.00
N THR A 257 65.58 -44.59 3.26
CA THR A 257 64.33 -44.50 4.04
C THR A 257 63.85 -43.06 4.20
N ALA A 258 64.75 -42.11 4.48
CA ALA A 258 64.42 -40.69 4.53
C ALA A 258 63.86 -40.20 3.18
N SER A 259 64.52 -40.52 2.06
CA SER A 259 64.04 -40.12 0.72
C SER A 259 62.69 -40.73 0.36
N TYR A 260 62.39 -41.95 0.82
CA TYR A 260 61.06 -42.55 0.68
C TYR A 260 60.01 -41.81 1.53
N CYS A 261 60.31 -41.47 2.78
CA CYS A 261 59.43 -40.65 3.64
C CYS A 261 59.16 -39.27 3.04
N ASP A 262 60.19 -38.58 2.53
CA ASP A 262 60.05 -37.29 1.84
C ASP A 262 59.16 -37.40 0.60
N SER A 263 59.34 -38.47 -0.20
CA SER A 263 58.51 -38.72 -1.38
C SER A 263 57.05 -39.03 -1.01
N ALA A 264 56.81 -39.81 0.06
CA ALA A 264 55.46 -40.13 0.53
C ALA A 264 54.76 -38.90 1.12
N TRP A 265 55.47 -38.05 1.86
CA TRP A 265 54.95 -36.79 2.36
C TRP A 265 54.61 -35.83 1.21
N LYS A 266 55.45 -35.76 0.18
CA LYS A 266 55.17 -34.96 -1.01
C LYS A 266 53.99 -35.49 -1.83
N ILE A 267 53.80 -36.81 -1.89
CA ILE A 267 52.60 -37.42 -2.49
C ILE A 267 51.35 -37.03 -1.69
N GLN A 268 51.36 -37.09 -0.35
CA GLN A 268 50.21 -36.66 0.46
C GLN A 268 49.92 -35.16 0.29
N GLU A 269 50.94 -34.30 0.26
CA GLU A 269 50.78 -32.85 -0.01
C GLU A 269 50.10 -32.59 -1.36
N LEU A 270 50.43 -33.38 -2.39
CA LEU A 270 49.81 -33.27 -3.72
C LEU A 270 48.40 -33.88 -3.75
N LEU A 271 48.12 -34.94 -2.99
CA LEU A 271 46.79 -35.54 -2.88
C LEU A 271 45.80 -34.62 -2.15
N GLU A 272 46.19 -33.98 -1.04
CA GLU A 272 45.32 -32.99 -0.39
C GLU A 272 45.08 -31.78 -1.30
N LYS A 273 46.10 -31.29 -2.04
CA LYS A 273 45.93 -30.20 -3.01
C LYS A 273 45.04 -30.56 -4.19
N LEU A 274 45.10 -31.81 -4.67
CA LEU A 274 44.19 -32.31 -5.69
C LEU A 274 42.76 -32.38 -5.17
N LYS A 275 42.59 -32.85 -3.93
CA LYS A 275 41.29 -32.95 -3.25
C LYS A 275 40.67 -31.58 -3.00
N THR A 276 41.40 -30.59 -2.48
CA THR A 276 40.85 -29.23 -2.29
C THR A 276 40.49 -28.58 -3.63
N ALA A 277 41.29 -28.77 -4.67
CA ALA A 277 40.98 -28.27 -6.01
C ALA A 277 39.75 -28.96 -6.63
N GLU A 278 39.50 -30.24 -6.33
CA GLU A 278 38.30 -30.95 -6.76
C GLU A 278 37.06 -30.54 -5.95
N GLU A 279 37.20 -30.30 -4.64
CA GLU A 279 36.15 -29.75 -3.77
C GLU A 279 35.75 -28.33 -4.24
N GLU A 280 36.72 -27.46 -4.52
CA GLU A 280 36.51 -26.14 -5.13
C GLU A 280 35.84 -26.24 -6.52
N ARG A 281 36.24 -27.21 -7.36
CA ARG A 281 35.65 -27.44 -8.69
C ARG A 281 34.20 -27.92 -8.60
N VAL A 282 33.87 -28.76 -7.63
CA VAL A 282 32.50 -29.23 -7.36
C VAL A 282 31.64 -28.09 -6.85
N GLU A 283 32.14 -27.25 -5.95
CA GLU A 283 31.37 -26.11 -5.43
C GLU A 283 31.15 -25.03 -6.49
N ALA A 284 32.18 -24.67 -7.26
CA ALA A 284 32.03 -23.76 -8.40
C ALA A 284 31.04 -24.28 -9.47
N LYS A 285 30.91 -25.61 -9.61
CA LYS A 285 29.90 -26.24 -10.48
C LYS A 285 28.49 -26.14 -9.88
N ARG A 286 28.31 -26.34 -8.57
CA ARG A 286 27.03 -26.13 -7.86
C ARG A 286 26.58 -24.68 -8.00
N GLU A 287 27.45 -23.72 -7.69
CA GLU A 287 27.16 -22.30 -7.86
C GLU A 287 26.78 -21.93 -9.29
N ALA A 288 27.41 -22.56 -10.30
CA ALA A 288 27.08 -22.33 -11.70
C ALA A 288 25.72 -22.92 -12.10
N GLU A 289 25.36 -24.10 -11.56
CA GLU A 289 24.04 -24.71 -11.73
C GLU A 289 22.94 -23.89 -11.04
N ASP A 290 23.18 -23.39 -9.82
CA ASP A 290 22.22 -22.52 -9.12
C ASP A 290 22.10 -21.13 -9.77
N ARG A 291 23.20 -20.56 -10.27
CA ARG A 291 23.16 -19.35 -11.12
C ARG A 291 22.38 -19.59 -12.42
N ALA A 292 22.49 -20.79 -13.02
CA ALA A 292 21.70 -21.15 -14.20
C ALA A 292 20.20 -21.27 -13.86
N ARG A 293 19.84 -21.95 -12.76
CA ARG A 293 18.44 -22.04 -12.26
C ARG A 293 17.84 -20.65 -11.99
N LEU A 294 18.58 -19.78 -11.29
CA LEU A 294 18.14 -18.40 -11.03
C LEU A 294 17.96 -17.61 -12.33
N SER A 295 18.88 -17.75 -13.30
CA SER A 295 18.72 -17.14 -14.62
C SER A 295 17.54 -17.70 -15.42
N GLU A 296 17.23 -18.99 -15.27
CA GLU A 296 16.08 -19.61 -15.91
C GLU A 296 14.77 -19.08 -15.30
N HIS A 297 14.63 -19.09 -13.97
CA HIS A 297 13.48 -18.53 -13.27
C HIS A 297 13.26 -17.05 -13.62
N LEU A 298 14.31 -16.22 -13.61
CA LEU A 298 14.21 -14.83 -14.05
C LEU A 298 13.76 -14.71 -15.52
N SER A 299 14.14 -15.65 -16.40
CA SER A 299 13.65 -15.68 -17.79
C SER A 299 12.20 -16.15 -17.93
N GLN A 300 11.70 -16.95 -16.99
CA GLN A 300 10.30 -17.39 -16.92
C GLN A 300 9.43 -16.25 -16.36
N ASP A 301 9.86 -15.61 -15.27
CA ASP A 301 9.23 -14.43 -14.69
C ASP A 301 9.13 -13.28 -15.71
N LEU A 302 10.20 -12.98 -16.45
CA LEU A 302 10.18 -11.96 -17.50
C LEU A 302 9.18 -12.26 -18.62
N LYS A 303 9.04 -13.52 -19.05
CA LYS A 303 8.02 -13.92 -20.04
C LYS A 303 6.61 -13.74 -19.50
N LEU A 304 6.36 -14.14 -18.24
CA LEU A 304 5.07 -13.93 -17.58
C LEU A 304 4.76 -12.43 -17.46
N ARG A 305 5.74 -11.57 -17.14
CA ARG A 305 5.57 -10.11 -17.14
C ARG A 305 5.33 -9.52 -18.52
N GLU A 306 5.98 -10.03 -19.56
CA GLU A 306 5.69 -9.64 -20.94
C GLU A 306 4.27 -10.04 -21.37
N GLU A 307 3.77 -11.21 -20.96
CA GLU A 307 2.42 -11.67 -21.24
C GLU A 307 1.37 -10.90 -20.42
N GLU A 308 1.62 -10.62 -19.14
CA GLU A 308 0.84 -9.69 -18.31
C GLU A 308 0.75 -8.31 -18.98
N LEU A 309 1.87 -7.78 -19.47
CA LEU A 309 1.94 -6.47 -20.12
C LEU A 309 1.15 -6.46 -21.44
N LYS A 310 1.34 -7.43 -22.33
CA LYS A 310 0.55 -7.57 -23.58
C LYS A 310 -0.95 -7.70 -23.30
N ASN A 311 -1.33 -8.44 -22.25
CA ASN A 311 -2.72 -8.53 -21.80
C ASN A 311 -3.26 -7.20 -21.22
N SER A 312 -2.41 -6.38 -20.60
CA SER A 312 -2.78 -5.04 -20.11
C SER A 312 -2.92 -4.03 -21.25
N GLU A 313 -2.05 -4.09 -22.27
CA GLU A 313 -2.13 -3.27 -23.49
C GLU A 313 -3.41 -3.58 -24.28
N ALA A 314 -3.74 -4.87 -24.47
CA ALA A 314 -4.97 -5.28 -25.14
C ALA A 314 -6.24 -4.78 -24.40
N LYS A 315 -6.26 -4.86 -23.06
CA LYS A 315 -7.35 -4.29 -22.24
C LYS A 315 -7.42 -2.76 -22.34
N LEU A 316 -6.27 -2.08 -22.37
CA LEU A 316 -6.20 -0.64 -22.52
C LEU A 316 -6.73 -0.19 -23.89
N ASP A 317 -6.42 -0.92 -24.96
CA ASP A 317 -6.95 -0.65 -26.30
C ASP A 317 -8.45 -0.95 -26.41
N GLU A 318 -8.95 -2.01 -25.76
CA GLU A 318 -10.39 -2.24 -25.64
C GLU A 318 -11.10 -1.07 -24.90
N VAL A 319 -10.53 -0.59 -23.79
CA VAL A 319 -11.06 0.56 -23.05
C VAL A 319 -11.02 1.85 -23.88
N LYS A 320 -9.97 2.09 -24.68
CA LYS A 320 -9.93 3.21 -25.65
C LYS A 320 -11.08 3.10 -26.65
N VAL A 321 -11.31 1.92 -27.24
CA VAL A 321 -12.39 1.72 -28.23
C VAL A 321 -13.77 1.97 -27.61
N ARG A 322 -14.02 1.45 -26.39
CA ARG A 322 -15.27 1.71 -25.65
C ARG A 322 -15.46 3.20 -25.36
N ALA A 323 -14.45 3.87 -24.81
CA ALA A 323 -14.50 5.31 -24.50
C ALA A 323 -14.66 6.19 -25.77
N HIS A 324 -14.16 5.75 -26.93
CA HIS A 324 -14.42 6.39 -28.21
C HIS A 324 -15.88 6.21 -28.67
N ALA A 325 -16.45 5.01 -28.56
CA ALA A 325 -17.85 4.75 -28.89
C ALA A 325 -18.83 5.51 -27.96
N GLU A 326 -18.57 5.50 -26.65
CA GLU A 326 -19.33 6.28 -25.65
C GLU A 326 -19.27 7.78 -25.95
N ARG A 327 -18.13 8.29 -26.41
CA ARG A 327 -17.96 9.69 -26.83
C ARG A 327 -18.75 10.02 -28.10
N GLU A 328 -18.78 9.11 -29.09
CA GLU A 328 -19.58 9.29 -30.30
C GLU A 328 -21.09 9.24 -29.99
N GLU A 329 -21.53 8.34 -29.10
CA GLU A 329 -22.92 8.32 -28.64
C GLU A 329 -23.29 9.59 -27.85
N ALA A 330 -22.39 10.07 -26.98
CA ALA A 330 -22.60 11.33 -26.25
C ALA A 330 -22.69 12.54 -27.20
N LEU A 331 -21.94 12.56 -28.29
CA LEU A 331 -22.05 13.59 -29.33
C LEU A 331 -23.39 13.50 -30.08
N ALA A 332 -23.81 12.29 -30.48
CA ALA A 332 -25.13 12.09 -31.12
C ALA A 332 -26.28 12.55 -30.21
N ARG A 333 -26.26 12.18 -28.91
CA ARG A 333 -27.23 12.65 -27.90
C ARG A 333 -27.22 14.18 -27.75
N LEU A 334 -26.06 14.83 -27.87
CA LEU A 334 -25.96 16.31 -27.85
C LEU A 334 -26.55 16.95 -29.11
N GLU A 335 -26.37 16.36 -30.29
CA GLU A 335 -27.00 16.81 -31.54
C GLU A 335 -28.53 16.64 -31.50
N GLU A 336 -29.02 15.52 -30.97
CA GLU A 336 -30.45 15.31 -30.71
C GLU A 336 -31.04 16.37 -29.78
N LEU A 337 -30.35 16.67 -28.66
CA LEU A 337 -30.76 17.71 -27.71
C LEU A 337 -30.74 19.10 -28.34
N GLN A 338 -29.72 19.44 -29.15
CA GLN A 338 -29.71 20.70 -29.91
C GLN A 338 -30.89 20.78 -30.89
N SER A 339 -31.21 19.68 -31.57
CA SER A 339 -32.39 19.61 -32.46
C SER A 339 -33.71 19.80 -31.68
N ALA A 340 -33.80 19.27 -30.46
CA ALA A 340 -34.96 19.42 -29.57
C ALA A 340 -35.10 20.86 -29.05
N VAL A 341 -33.99 21.50 -28.64
CA VAL A 341 -33.97 22.93 -28.26
C VAL A 341 -34.39 23.80 -29.44
N GLY A 342 -33.92 23.52 -30.66
CA GLY A 342 -34.36 24.22 -31.87
C GLY A 342 -35.87 24.08 -32.13
N ARG A 343 -36.43 22.87 -31.97
CA ARG A 343 -37.89 22.65 -32.06
C ARG A 343 -38.68 23.42 -31.00
N ILE A 344 -38.19 23.44 -29.76
CA ILE A 344 -38.82 24.16 -28.63
C ILE A 344 -38.76 25.68 -28.85
N GLN A 345 -37.63 26.23 -29.28
CA GLN A 345 -37.49 27.65 -29.63
C GLN A 345 -38.44 28.03 -30.78
N GLY A 346 -38.53 27.18 -31.82
CA GLY A 346 -39.52 27.35 -32.89
C GLY A 346 -40.95 27.44 -32.35
N ALA A 347 -41.36 26.49 -31.51
CA ALA A 347 -42.68 26.48 -30.89
C ALA A 347 -42.94 27.71 -29.99
N LEU A 348 -41.95 28.16 -29.21
CA LEU A 348 -42.04 29.35 -28.38
C LEU A 348 -42.27 30.62 -29.24
N THR A 349 -41.48 30.84 -30.30
CA THR A 349 -41.68 32.02 -31.16
C THR A 349 -43.02 32.01 -31.92
N LEU A 350 -43.64 30.83 -32.11
CA LEU A 350 -45.02 30.72 -32.60
C LEU A 350 -46.02 31.12 -31.51
N LYS A 351 -45.85 30.68 -30.25
CA LYS A 351 -46.70 31.09 -29.12
C LYS A 351 -46.56 32.57 -28.75
N GLU A 352 -45.40 33.18 -28.94
CA GLU A 352 -45.21 34.63 -28.82
C GLU A 352 -46.02 35.39 -29.88
N LYS A 353 -46.05 34.89 -31.13
CA LYS A 353 -46.87 35.47 -32.21
C LYS A 353 -48.36 35.27 -31.96
N GLU A 354 -48.79 34.07 -31.55
CA GLU A 354 -50.18 33.79 -31.19
C GLU A 354 -50.67 34.69 -30.03
N THR A 355 -49.88 34.81 -28.96
CA THR A 355 -50.24 35.66 -27.81
C THR A 355 -50.17 37.16 -28.14
N GLY A 356 -49.29 37.58 -29.05
CA GLY A 356 -49.31 38.92 -29.64
C GLY A 356 -50.60 39.20 -30.41
N ASN A 357 -51.02 38.28 -31.28
CA ASN A 357 -52.26 38.39 -32.06
C ASN A 357 -53.51 38.41 -31.14
N LEU A 358 -53.56 37.54 -30.13
CA LEU A 358 -54.65 37.52 -29.15
C LEU A 358 -54.69 38.80 -28.30
N ARG A 359 -53.53 39.40 -27.97
CA ARG A 359 -53.46 40.68 -27.27
C ARG A 359 -54.03 41.83 -28.11
N ALA A 360 -53.73 41.85 -29.41
CA ALA A 360 -54.33 42.83 -30.34
C ALA A 360 -55.86 42.66 -30.43
N GLN A 361 -56.35 41.42 -30.62
CA GLN A 361 -57.78 41.14 -30.65
C GLN A 361 -58.50 41.53 -29.34
N LEU A 362 -57.87 41.35 -28.19
CA LEU A 362 -58.42 41.81 -26.91
C LEU A 362 -58.48 43.33 -26.82
N GLN A 363 -57.49 44.06 -27.35
CA GLN A 363 -57.52 45.53 -27.42
C GLN A 363 -58.62 46.04 -28.35
N ASP A 364 -58.81 45.43 -29.52
CA ASP A 364 -59.90 45.75 -30.45
C ASP A 364 -61.28 45.51 -29.82
N VAL A 365 -61.45 44.40 -29.11
CA VAL A 365 -62.70 44.08 -28.38
C VAL A 365 -62.94 45.04 -27.21
N GLN A 366 -61.89 45.41 -26.47
CA GLN A 366 -61.99 46.42 -25.40
C GLN A 366 -62.43 47.78 -25.95
N ALA A 367 -61.80 48.28 -27.02
CA ALA A 367 -62.22 49.51 -27.68
C ALA A 367 -63.68 49.43 -28.19
N SER A 368 -64.08 48.29 -28.75
CA SER A 368 -65.46 48.04 -29.20
C SER A 368 -66.48 47.97 -28.04
N LEU A 369 -66.05 47.51 -26.86
CA LEU A 369 -66.86 47.48 -25.65
C LEU A 369 -67.04 48.89 -25.07
N GLU A 370 -65.95 49.64 -24.86
CA GLU A 370 -66.03 51.02 -24.36
C GLU A 370 -66.90 51.91 -25.28
N CYS A 371 -66.82 51.72 -26.60
CA CYS A 371 -67.69 52.42 -27.55
C CYS A 371 -69.17 52.07 -27.38
N ARG A 372 -69.51 50.82 -27.04
CA ARG A 372 -70.90 50.42 -26.72
C ARG A 372 -71.34 50.90 -25.35
N GLU A 373 -70.45 50.93 -24.36
CA GLU A 373 -70.75 51.46 -23.02
C GLU A 373 -71.10 52.95 -23.10
N ARG A 374 -70.27 53.76 -23.77
CA ARG A 374 -70.55 55.18 -24.05
C ARG A 374 -71.88 55.39 -24.78
N GLN A 375 -72.25 54.50 -25.71
CA GLN A 375 -73.55 54.52 -26.38
C GLN A 375 -74.71 54.15 -25.44
N ALA A 376 -74.52 53.16 -24.55
CA ALA A 376 -75.53 52.73 -23.59
C ALA A 376 -75.76 53.78 -22.48
N GLU A 377 -74.70 54.47 -22.03
CA GLU A 377 -74.77 55.61 -21.12
C GLU A 377 -75.55 56.78 -21.74
N GLU A 378 -75.25 57.13 -22.98
CA GLU A 378 -75.98 58.16 -23.73
C GLU A 378 -77.47 57.82 -23.92
N LEU A 379 -77.81 56.55 -24.16
CA LEU A 379 -79.20 56.10 -24.24
C LEU A 379 -79.90 56.09 -22.87
N ARG A 380 -79.21 55.69 -21.79
CA ARG A 380 -79.74 55.76 -20.42
C ARG A 380 -80.06 57.21 -20.03
N ARG A 381 -79.15 58.14 -20.34
CA ARG A 381 -79.32 59.58 -20.09
C ARG A 381 -80.59 60.11 -20.75
N ARG A 382 -80.77 59.86 -22.06
CA ARG A 382 -81.98 60.26 -22.81
C ARG A 382 -83.26 59.63 -22.26
N LEU A 383 -83.21 58.35 -21.88
CA LEU A 383 -84.39 57.68 -21.31
C LEU A 383 -84.76 58.26 -19.94
N GLN A 384 -83.78 58.63 -19.12
CA GLN A 384 -84.05 59.31 -17.85
C GLN A 384 -84.62 60.71 -18.08
N GLU A 385 -84.04 61.49 -19.00
CA GLU A 385 -84.57 62.79 -19.44
C GLU A 385 -86.04 62.69 -19.93
N GLU A 386 -86.42 61.61 -20.64
CA GLU A 386 -87.81 61.33 -21.03
C GLU A 386 -88.72 60.89 -19.86
N VAL A 387 -88.22 60.06 -18.94
CA VAL A 387 -89.02 59.55 -17.81
C VAL A 387 -89.33 60.68 -16.82
N GLU A 388 -88.37 61.55 -16.52
CA GLU A 388 -88.59 62.72 -15.65
C GLU A 388 -89.67 63.65 -16.22
N GLN A 389 -89.68 63.88 -17.54
CA GLN A 389 -90.73 64.64 -18.24
C GLN A 389 -92.12 63.97 -18.14
N ARG A 390 -92.20 62.65 -18.36
CA ARG A 390 -93.49 61.92 -18.32
C ARG A 390 -94.06 61.79 -16.90
N CYS A 391 -93.20 61.57 -15.91
CA CYS A 391 -93.62 61.44 -14.52
C CYS A 391 -94.14 62.76 -13.93
N GLY A 392 -93.56 63.91 -14.30
CA GLY A 392 -94.08 65.22 -13.90
C GLY A 392 -95.54 65.40 -14.32
N LEU A 393 -95.81 65.26 -15.62
CA LEU A 393 -97.15 65.42 -16.20
C LEU A 393 -98.18 64.44 -15.58
N SER A 394 -97.82 63.17 -15.39
CA SER A 394 -98.74 62.17 -14.85
C SER A 394 -99.09 62.37 -13.38
N CYS A 395 -98.21 62.98 -12.58
CA CYS A 395 -98.51 63.31 -11.17
C CYS A 395 -99.53 64.45 -11.08
N GLU A 396 -99.36 65.51 -11.88
CA GLU A 396 -100.27 66.65 -11.92
C GLU A 396 -101.72 66.23 -12.29
N GLU A 397 -101.88 65.32 -13.26
CA GLU A 397 -103.20 64.79 -13.62
C GLU A 397 -103.83 63.92 -12.52
N LEU A 398 -103.05 63.06 -11.85
CA LEU A 398 -103.53 62.15 -10.80
C LEU A 398 -103.97 62.88 -9.54
N GLU A 399 -103.25 63.94 -9.13
CA GLU A 399 -103.65 64.78 -7.99
C GLU A 399 -105.00 65.48 -8.24
N GLY A 400 -105.23 65.95 -9.48
CA GLY A 400 -106.52 66.50 -9.89
C GLY A 400 -107.68 65.49 -9.77
N GLN A 401 -107.49 64.26 -10.28
CA GLN A 401 -108.51 63.21 -10.21
C GLN A 401 -108.83 62.77 -8.77
N MET A 402 -107.80 62.63 -7.93
CA MET A 402 -107.93 62.36 -6.49
C MET A 402 -108.79 63.41 -5.77
N LEU A 403 -108.61 64.69 -6.12
CA LEU A 403 -109.32 65.79 -5.49
C LEU A 403 -110.81 65.82 -5.88
N GLU A 404 -111.15 65.38 -7.10
CA GLU A 404 -112.54 65.25 -7.56
C GLU A 404 -113.25 64.03 -6.95
N LEU A 405 -112.61 62.86 -6.91
CA LEU A 405 -113.19 61.66 -6.27
C LEU A 405 -113.54 61.91 -4.79
N ARG A 406 -112.68 62.65 -4.07
CA ARG A 406 -112.91 63.09 -2.68
C ARG A 406 -114.10 64.06 -2.52
N LYS A 407 -114.68 64.61 -3.59
CA LYS A 407 -115.97 65.32 -3.53
C LYS A 407 -117.14 64.33 -3.65
N THR A 408 -117.05 63.38 -4.59
CA THR A 408 -118.12 62.41 -4.88
C THR A 408 -118.40 61.40 -3.76
N LEU A 409 -117.39 61.02 -2.97
CA LEU A 409 -117.60 60.20 -1.77
C LEU A 409 -118.46 60.97 -0.73
N ARG A 410 -118.13 62.24 -0.49
CA ARG A 410 -118.83 63.11 0.47
C ARG A 410 -120.25 63.54 0.06
N SER A 411 -120.71 63.21 -1.16
CA SER A 411 -122.14 63.24 -1.49
C SER A 411 -122.80 61.88 -1.21
N ARG A 412 -122.20 60.76 -1.62
CA ARG A 412 -122.72 59.41 -1.36
C ARG A 412 -122.85 59.08 0.13
N GLU A 413 -121.96 59.59 0.98
CA GLU A 413 -122.08 59.47 2.44
C GLU A 413 -123.36 60.11 2.97
N LYS A 414 -123.78 61.26 2.41
CA LYS A 414 -125.02 61.96 2.77
C LYS A 414 -126.25 61.22 2.26
N ASP A 415 -126.17 60.64 1.06
CA ASP A 415 -127.22 59.77 0.52
C ASP A 415 -127.40 58.50 1.38
N LEU A 416 -126.32 57.97 1.94
CA LEU A 416 -126.35 56.81 2.84
C LEU A 416 -126.95 57.16 4.21
N THR A 417 -126.65 58.33 4.79
CA THR A 417 -127.31 58.76 6.05
C THR A 417 -128.81 58.96 5.86
N ALA A 418 -129.25 59.57 4.75
CA ALA A 418 -130.68 59.73 4.47
C ALA A 418 -131.39 58.37 4.25
N ARG A 419 -130.67 57.34 3.78
CA ARG A 419 -131.19 55.96 3.67
C ARG A 419 -131.22 55.25 5.00
N SER A 420 -130.24 55.45 5.89
CA SER A 420 -130.23 54.81 7.22
C SER A 420 -131.30 55.40 8.14
N GLU A 421 -131.60 56.69 8.05
CA GLU A 421 -132.77 57.31 8.71
C GLU A 421 -134.09 56.69 8.22
N LYS A 422 -134.19 56.38 6.93
CA LYS A 422 -135.37 55.71 6.36
C LYS A 422 -135.49 54.23 6.76
N ILE A 423 -134.37 53.56 7.03
CA ILE A 423 -134.34 52.22 7.64
C ILE A 423 -134.77 52.32 9.11
N LYS A 424 -134.22 53.27 9.88
CA LYS A 424 -134.63 53.51 11.28
C LYS A 424 -136.12 53.73 11.43
N HIS A 425 -136.78 54.43 10.52
CA HIS A 425 -138.24 54.59 10.59
C HIS A 425 -139.04 53.28 10.38
N LEU A 426 -138.47 52.29 9.68
CA LEU A 426 -139.03 50.94 9.58
C LEU A 426 -138.66 50.08 10.80
N GLU A 427 -137.45 50.27 11.33
CA GLU A 427 -137.03 49.68 12.60
C GLU A 427 -137.90 50.18 13.76
N GLU A 428 -138.27 51.47 13.82
CA GLU A 428 -139.23 52.04 14.79
C GLU A 428 -140.65 51.43 14.69
N GLN A 429 -141.06 50.95 13.51
CA GLN A 429 -142.33 50.25 13.34
C GLN A 429 -142.24 48.80 13.82
N LEU A 430 -141.10 48.14 13.63
CA LEU A 430 -140.80 46.83 14.23
C LEU A 430 -140.54 46.95 15.73
N GLU A 431 -139.95 48.03 16.22
CA GLU A 431 -139.75 48.31 17.63
C GLU A 431 -141.07 48.70 18.32
N LYS A 432 -142.04 49.30 17.64
CA LYS A 432 -143.41 49.39 18.20
C LYS A 432 -144.08 48.02 18.38
N LEU A 433 -143.54 46.97 17.78
CA LEU A 433 -143.84 45.58 18.06
C LEU A 433 -142.82 44.96 19.08
N ASN A 434 -141.72 45.67 19.49
CA ASN A 434 -140.69 45.45 20.59
C ASN A 434 -139.49 46.56 20.80
N ALA A 435 -139.24 47.56 21.78
CA ALA A 435 -138.29 48.85 21.66
C ALA A 435 -136.99 49.53 22.64
N GLU A 436 -135.52 50.03 22.30
CA GLU A 436 -134.06 50.94 22.87
C GLU A 436 -132.33 51.49 22.28
N ARG A 437 -131.10 52.34 22.79
CA ARG A 437 -129.33 52.70 22.48
C ARG A 437 -128.00 54.02 22.73
N ALA A 438 -126.44 54.18 22.65
CA ALA A 438 -125.09 55.39 22.87
C ALA A 438 -123.21 55.60 22.63
N SER A 439 -122.08 56.69 22.78
CA SER A 439 -120.28 56.94 22.68
C SER A 439 -118.95 58.30 22.84
N LEU A 440 -117.38 58.44 22.85
CA LEU A 440 -116.05 59.69 22.94
C LEU A 440 -114.14 59.84 22.90
N SER A 441 -113.02 60.95 22.90
CA SER A 441 -111.22 61.19 22.97
C SER A 441 -109.88 62.55 22.87
N PHE A 442 -108.33 62.74 23.11
CA PHE A 442 -106.95 63.93 22.92
C PHE A 442 -105.09 63.99 23.28
N GLN A 443 -103.70 64.76 23.28
CA GLN A 443 -102.42 65.98 22.90
C GLN A 443 -100.57 66.27 23.30
N SER A 444 -99.39 67.28 23.00
CA SER A 444 -97.63 67.60 23.36
C SER A 444 -96.24 68.85 22.96
N ASP A 445 -94.70 69.04 23.22
CA ASP A 445 -93.24 70.07 22.80
C ASP A 445 -91.50 70.57 23.43
N ASP A 446 -90.17 71.27 22.92
CA ASP A 446 -88.50 71.80 23.43
C ASP A 446 -87.04 72.94 22.89
N GLY A 447 -85.51 73.20 23.23
CA GLY A 447 -84.14 74.36 22.90
C GLY A 447 -82.26 74.80 23.04
N ASN A 448 -80.91 75.64 22.96
CA ASN A 448 -79.08 75.77 23.03
C ASN A 448 -77.69 77.09 22.99
N SER A 449 -76.12 77.20 23.08
CA SER A 449 -74.73 78.40 23.00
C SER A 449 -72.82 78.49 23.09
N VAL A 450 -71.65 79.54 22.91
CA VAL A 450 -69.83 79.71 23.01
C VAL A 450 -68.44 81.02 22.80
N TYR A 451 -66.89 81.20 23.08
CA TYR A 451 -65.47 82.30 22.78
C TYR A 451 -63.64 82.44 23.32
N CYS A 452 -62.21 83.16 23.25
CA CYS A 452 -60.78 84.09 22.65
C CYS A 452 -59.08 84.59 23.37
N GLU A 453 -57.65 85.26 23.25
CA GLU A 453 -56.13 85.98 22.55
C GLU A 453 -54.45 86.69 23.17
N THR A 454 -53.03 87.12 22.65
CA THR A 454 -51.52 88.08 23.08
C THR A 454 -49.68 88.31 22.59
N GLY A 455 -48.47 89.27 22.92
CA GLY A 455 -46.71 89.57 22.53
C GLY A 455 -45.23 90.68 22.99
N ASN A 456 -43.71 90.89 22.60
CA ASN A 456 -42.23 91.88 23.01
C ASN A 456 -40.47 92.28 22.39
N HIS A 457 -39.17 93.08 22.84
CA HIS A 457 -37.57 93.74 22.27
C HIS A 457 -35.81 94.22 22.89
N GLU A 458 -34.53 95.03 22.40
CA GLU A 458 -32.86 95.59 22.87
C GLU A 458 -31.20 96.24 22.16
N ASP A 459 -29.83 96.87 22.67
CA ASP A 459 -28.27 97.64 22.13
C ASP A 459 -26.49 97.97 22.73
N TYR A 460 -25.18 98.62 22.20
CA TYR A 460 -23.45 98.93 22.58
C TYR A 460 -22.02 100.02 22.04
N LYS A 461 -20.54 100.33 22.46
CA LYS A 461 -19.15 101.44 22.10
C LYS A 461 -17.24 101.50 22.32
N ASN A 462 -16.03 102.47 22.03
CA ASN A 462 -14.28 102.63 21.83
C ASN A 462 -13.18 101.69 22.41
N GLN A 463 -13.52 101.11 23.54
CA GLN A 463 -13.25 99.69 23.60
C GLN A 463 -13.58 99.05 22.23
N CYS A 464 -14.53 99.56 21.41
CA CYS A 464 -14.68 99.39 19.94
C CYS A 464 -13.42 99.27 19.07
N ASN A 465 -12.24 99.86 19.34
CA ASN A 465 -11.08 99.53 18.48
C ASN A 465 -10.54 98.13 18.83
N HIS A 466 -10.30 97.86 20.11
CA HIS A 466 -9.90 96.55 20.61
C HIS A 466 -11.04 95.49 20.48
N LEU A 467 -12.29 95.90 20.68
CA LEU A 467 -13.50 95.14 20.43
C LEU A 467 -13.79 95.00 18.94
N MET A 468 -13.33 95.88 18.02
CA MET A 468 -13.42 95.63 16.58
C MET A 468 -12.37 94.63 16.15
N GLU A 469 -11.17 94.68 16.73
CA GLU A 469 -10.13 93.69 16.46
C GLU A 469 -10.53 92.32 17.04
N MET A 470 -10.98 92.27 18.29
CA MET A 470 -11.54 91.07 18.90
C MET A 470 -12.86 90.63 18.24
N ASN A 471 -13.75 91.53 17.79
CA ASN A 471 -14.89 91.13 16.95
C ASN A 471 -14.44 90.63 15.58
N LYS A 472 -13.37 91.15 14.98
CA LYS A 472 -12.85 90.69 13.68
C LYS A 472 -12.26 89.29 13.82
N GLU A 473 -11.57 89.01 14.92
CA GLU A 473 -11.12 87.66 15.28
C GLU A 473 -12.30 86.74 15.59
N LEU A 474 -13.26 87.17 16.42
CA LEU A 474 -14.47 86.41 16.74
C LEU A 474 -15.38 86.20 15.52
N LEU A 475 -15.46 87.14 14.57
CA LEU A 475 -16.20 87.00 13.31
C LEU A 475 -15.47 86.08 12.34
N GLN A 476 -14.14 86.06 12.32
CA GLN A 476 -13.39 85.05 11.56
C GLN A 476 -13.51 83.67 12.20
N ALA A 477 -13.49 83.57 13.54
CA ALA A 477 -13.74 82.33 14.26
C ALA A 477 -15.18 81.84 14.04
N ALA A 478 -16.18 82.73 14.12
CA ALA A 478 -17.57 82.45 13.79
C ALA A 478 -17.71 81.95 12.35
N LYS A 479 -17.11 82.61 11.36
CA LYS A 479 -17.14 82.16 9.96
C LYS A 479 -16.45 80.80 9.73
N ARG A 480 -15.35 80.51 10.43
CA ARG A 480 -14.71 79.17 10.43
C ARG A 480 -15.59 78.11 11.11
N ASN A 481 -16.29 78.48 12.17
CA ASN A 481 -17.24 77.62 12.87
C ASN A 481 -18.52 77.41 12.04
N GLU A 482 -19.01 78.41 11.31
CA GLU A 482 -20.12 78.31 10.37
C GLU A 482 -19.76 77.37 9.21
N ALA A 483 -18.56 77.53 8.62
CA ALA A 483 -18.04 76.66 7.57
C ALA A 483 -17.92 75.20 8.02
N SER A 484 -17.29 74.95 9.18
CA SER A 484 -17.23 73.59 9.74
C SER A 484 -18.59 73.04 10.16
N VAL A 485 -19.55 73.89 10.56
CA VAL A 485 -20.94 73.50 10.80
C VAL A 485 -21.69 73.18 9.50
N THR A 486 -21.36 73.81 8.35
CA THR A 486 -21.88 73.37 7.04
C THR A 486 -21.26 72.05 6.59
N GLU A 487 -19.95 71.88 6.71
CA GLU A 487 -19.27 70.60 6.42
C GLU A 487 -19.80 69.45 7.31
N LEU A 488 -20.06 69.71 8.60
CA LEU A 488 -20.68 68.75 9.52
C LEU A 488 -22.15 68.48 9.23
N LYS A 489 -22.88 69.40 8.58
CA LYS A 489 -24.25 69.14 8.08
C LYS A 489 -24.21 68.29 6.82
N GLU A 490 -23.34 68.60 5.87
CA GLU A 490 -23.19 67.88 4.60
C GLU A 490 -22.72 66.44 4.82
N THR A 491 -21.69 66.24 5.64
CA THR A 491 -21.23 64.88 6.05
C THR A 491 -22.31 64.12 6.83
N ARG A 492 -23.10 64.79 7.69
CA ARG A 492 -24.25 64.17 8.36
C ARG A 492 -25.34 63.75 7.37
N VAL A 493 -25.64 64.54 6.33
CA VAL A 493 -26.60 64.16 5.27
C VAL A 493 -26.06 62.96 4.49
N ALA A 494 -24.81 62.99 4.03
CA ALA A 494 -24.18 61.88 3.32
C ALA A 494 -24.19 60.57 4.13
N LEU A 495 -23.97 60.64 5.45
CA LEU A 495 -24.07 59.47 6.34
C LEU A 495 -25.52 58.97 6.53
N LEU A 496 -26.51 59.87 6.53
CA LEU A 496 -27.93 59.49 6.57
C LEU A 496 -28.36 58.81 5.26
N ASP A 497 -27.89 59.30 4.11
CA ASP A 497 -28.16 58.69 2.81
C ASP A 497 -27.48 57.32 2.67
N GLN A 498 -26.24 57.17 3.16
CA GLN A 498 -25.58 55.86 3.26
C GLN A 498 -26.35 54.90 4.17
N LEU A 499 -26.86 55.36 5.32
CA LEU A 499 -27.71 54.54 6.19
C LEU A 499 -29.06 54.17 5.55
N ALA A 500 -29.63 55.04 4.71
CA ALA A 500 -30.83 54.75 3.94
C ALA A 500 -30.57 53.69 2.86
N ALA A 501 -29.47 53.83 2.10
CA ALA A 501 -29.03 52.85 1.10
C ALA A 501 -28.72 51.48 1.73
N LEU A 502 -28.00 51.46 2.85
CA LEU A 502 -27.72 50.22 3.59
C LEU A 502 -29.02 49.55 4.06
N ARG A 503 -29.98 50.29 4.64
CA ARG A 503 -31.30 49.75 5.03
C ARG A 503 -32.13 49.25 3.85
N ALA A 504 -32.01 49.87 2.68
CA ALA A 504 -32.65 49.38 1.46
C ALA A 504 -32.03 48.03 1.02
N SER A 505 -30.70 47.91 1.04
CA SER A 505 -30.00 46.66 0.74
C SER A 505 -30.30 45.56 1.77
N GLU A 506 -30.41 45.90 3.06
CA GLU A 506 -30.78 44.98 4.14
C GLU A 506 -32.19 44.40 3.92
N LYS A 507 -33.16 45.25 3.56
CA LYS A 507 -34.53 44.82 3.21
C LYS A 507 -34.54 43.93 1.96
N GLN A 508 -33.75 44.26 0.93
CA GLN A 508 -33.65 43.45 -0.29
C GLN A 508 -33.01 42.08 -0.02
N LEU A 509 -32.00 42.03 0.85
CA LEU A 509 -31.38 40.77 1.29
C LEU A 509 -32.33 39.94 2.15
N LYS A 510 -33.08 40.55 3.06
CA LYS A 510 -34.13 39.87 3.84
C LYS A 510 -35.20 39.24 2.94
N GLY A 511 -35.79 40.01 2.02
CA GLY A 511 -36.75 39.46 1.04
C GLY A 511 -36.18 38.37 0.14
N ARG A 512 -34.88 38.39 -0.17
CA ARG A 512 -34.19 37.29 -0.88
C ARG A 512 -33.99 36.05 0.00
N VAL A 513 -33.68 36.21 1.29
CA VAL A 513 -33.57 35.11 2.24
C VAL A 513 -34.96 34.49 2.49
N GLU A 514 -35.99 35.30 2.69
CA GLU A 514 -37.38 34.87 2.88
C GLU A 514 -37.92 34.11 1.65
N ALA A 515 -37.64 34.61 0.43
CA ALA A 515 -37.97 33.86 -0.79
C ALA A 515 -37.16 32.55 -0.93
N ALA A 516 -35.90 32.53 -0.47
CA ALA A 516 -35.08 31.33 -0.48
C ALA A 516 -35.56 30.29 0.54
N THR A 517 -35.95 30.68 1.77
CA THR A 517 -36.47 29.75 2.78
C THR A 517 -37.77 29.12 2.31
N VAL A 518 -38.72 29.88 1.76
CA VAL A 518 -39.95 29.32 1.18
C VAL A 518 -39.62 28.33 0.05
N SER A 519 -38.63 28.61 -0.81
CA SER A 519 -38.21 27.67 -1.87
C SER A 519 -37.53 26.39 -1.35
N VAL A 520 -36.96 26.43 -0.14
CA VAL A 520 -36.41 25.27 0.56
C VAL A 520 -37.52 24.48 1.25
N GLU A 521 -38.45 25.15 1.95
CA GLU A 521 -39.65 24.54 2.55
C GLU A 521 -40.50 23.80 1.49
N ASP A 522 -40.70 24.42 0.32
CA ASP A 522 -41.37 23.81 -0.85
C ASP A 522 -40.61 22.61 -1.46
N ARG A 523 -39.31 22.47 -1.17
CA ARG A 523 -38.47 21.36 -1.64
C ARG A 523 -38.39 20.25 -0.59
N GLU A 524 -38.25 20.60 0.68
CA GLU A 524 -38.31 19.67 1.81
C GLU A 524 -39.68 18.99 1.86
N LYS A 525 -40.77 19.75 1.67
CA LYS A 525 -42.11 19.17 1.56
C LYS A 525 -42.23 18.17 0.40
N LYS A 526 -41.71 18.50 -0.79
CA LYS A 526 -41.73 17.57 -1.94
C LYS A 526 -40.94 16.29 -1.63
N LEU A 527 -39.78 16.39 -0.99
CA LEU A 527 -38.99 15.23 -0.57
C LEU A 527 -39.72 14.39 0.50
N LEU A 528 -40.51 15.00 1.38
CA LEU A 528 -41.37 14.27 2.33
C LEU A 528 -42.55 13.58 1.62
N ASP A 529 -43.22 14.27 0.69
CA ASP A 529 -44.32 13.73 -0.12
C ASP A 529 -43.82 12.57 -1.04
N GLU A 530 -42.60 12.67 -1.57
CA GLU A 530 -41.90 11.64 -2.35
C GLU A 530 -41.48 10.45 -1.47
N ASN A 531 -40.88 10.70 -0.29
CA ASN A 531 -40.52 9.65 0.66
C ASN A 531 -41.76 8.86 1.14
N LEU A 532 -42.88 9.55 1.41
CA LEU A 532 -44.12 8.89 1.81
C LEU A 532 -44.67 7.96 0.70
N GLN A 533 -44.58 8.38 -0.56
CA GLN A 533 -44.94 7.54 -1.71
C GLN A 533 -43.98 6.34 -1.87
N LEU A 534 -42.69 6.52 -1.60
CA LEU A 534 -41.72 5.43 -1.58
C LEU A 534 -42.01 4.44 -0.43
N GLU A 535 -42.32 4.92 0.77
CA GLU A 535 -42.74 4.07 1.89
C GLU A 535 -44.02 3.30 1.58
N GLU A 536 -45.03 3.95 1.00
CA GLU A 536 -46.27 3.30 0.56
C GLU A 536 -46.01 2.22 -0.52
N THR A 537 -45.14 2.48 -1.50
CA THR A 537 -44.81 1.49 -2.54
C THR A 537 -43.99 0.34 -1.99
N LEU A 538 -43.04 0.60 -1.08
CA LEU A 538 -42.31 -0.45 -0.36
C LEU A 538 -43.25 -1.34 0.48
N GLN A 539 -44.22 -0.77 1.21
CA GLN A 539 -45.22 -1.55 1.95
C GLN A 539 -46.08 -2.41 1.02
N LYS A 540 -46.53 -1.87 -0.11
CA LYS A 540 -47.30 -2.62 -1.13
C LYS A 540 -46.46 -3.76 -1.74
N MET A 541 -45.17 -3.53 -2.00
CA MET A 541 -44.25 -4.55 -2.50
C MET A 541 -43.92 -5.63 -1.45
N LEU A 542 -43.79 -5.26 -0.17
CA LEU A 542 -43.60 -6.21 0.93
C LEU A 542 -44.81 -7.14 1.09
N LEU A 543 -46.02 -6.58 1.17
CA LEU A 543 -47.27 -7.37 1.21
C LEU A 543 -47.40 -8.28 -0.01
N ARG A 544 -47.08 -7.78 -1.20
CA ARG A 544 -47.09 -8.60 -2.43
C ARG A 544 -46.04 -9.71 -2.41
N ASN A 545 -44.89 -9.48 -1.77
CA ASN A 545 -43.87 -10.51 -1.58
C ASN A 545 -44.36 -11.58 -0.59
N GLU A 546 -44.99 -11.19 0.53
CA GLU A 546 -45.62 -12.12 1.48
C GLU A 546 -46.71 -12.99 0.84
N GLU A 547 -47.55 -12.42 -0.04
CA GLU A 547 -48.53 -13.17 -0.85
C GLU A 547 -47.87 -14.21 -1.77
N LEU A 548 -46.77 -13.84 -2.44
CA LEU A 548 -46.02 -14.75 -3.32
C LEU A 548 -45.31 -15.84 -2.52
N ASP A 549 -44.74 -15.50 -1.37
CA ASP A 549 -44.07 -16.43 -0.46
C ASP A 549 -45.07 -17.45 0.13
N ALA A 550 -46.31 -17.03 0.40
CA ALA A 550 -47.42 -17.92 0.76
C ALA A 550 -47.86 -18.82 -0.41
N GLN A 551 -47.91 -18.32 -1.65
CA GLN A 551 -48.19 -19.12 -2.84
C GLN A 551 -47.09 -20.16 -3.12
N VAL A 552 -45.81 -19.79 -2.96
CA VAL A 552 -44.68 -20.70 -3.09
C VAL A 552 -44.77 -21.81 -2.04
N LYS A 553 -45.05 -21.51 -0.77
CA LYS A 553 -45.24 -22.52 0.29
C LYS A 553 -46.41 -23.46 -0.01
N LYS A 554 -47.51 -22.95 -0.57
CA LYS A 554 -48.65 -23.78 -1.02
C LYS A 554 -48.27 -24.70 -2.18
N LEU A 555 -47.58 -24.20 -3.20
CA LEU A 555 -47.10 -25.00 -4.33
C LEU A 555 -46.04 -26.03 -3.91
N GLN A 556 -45.21 -25.72 -2.90
CA GLN A 556 -44.28 -26.68 -2.30
C GLN A 556 -45.02 -27.84 -1.62
N GLN A 557 -46.06 -27.55 -0.82
CA GLN A 557 -46.89 -28.59 -0.21
C GLN A 557 -47.59 -29.45 -1.28
N GLU A 558 -48.20 -28.83 -2.29
CA GLU A 558 -48.85 -29.55 -3.39
C GLU A 558 -47.87 -30.45 -4.16
N ASN A 559 -46.60 -30.05 -4.32
CA ASN A 559 -45.56 -30.91 -4.89
C ASN A 559 -45.19 -32.09 -3.97
N VAL A 560 -45.15 -31.90 -2.65
CA VAL A 560 -44.93 -32.99 -1.69
C VAL A 560 -46.07 -33.99 -1.75
N ASP A 561 -47.32 -33.53 -1.74
CA ASP A 561 -48.52 -34.37 -1.84
C ASP A 561 -48.56 -35.15 -3.17
N LEU A 562 -48.13 -34.52 -4.28
CA LEU A 562 -47.99 -35.16 -5.59
C LEU A 562 -46.84 -36.19 -5.63
N LEU A 563 -45.73 -35.96 -4.94
CA LEU A 563 -44.64 -36.93 -4.81
C LEU A 563 -45.06 -38.14 -3.96
N ASP A 564 -45.80 -37.93 -2.87
CA ASP A 564 -46.31 -39.01 -2.03
C ASP A 564 -47.39 -39.84 -2.73
N THR A 565 -48.31 -39.21 -3.45
CA THR A 565 -49.26 -39.95 -4.30
C THR A 565 -48.55 -40.70 -5.43
N GLN A 566 -47.51 -40.13 -6.06
CA GLN A 566 -46.69 -40.86 -7.03
C GLN A 566 -45.95 -42.05 -6.39
N SER A 567 -45.41 -41.91 -5.18
CA SER A 567 -44.74 -43.01 -4.44
C SER A 567 -45.72 -44.12 -4.07
N SER A 568 -46.98 -43.76 -3.77
CA SER A 568 -48.08 -44.69 -3.52
C SER A 568 -48.51 -45.43 -4.78
N MET A 569 -48.69 -44.72 -5.91
CA MET A 569 -49.00 -45.35 -7.20
C MET A 569 -47.86 -46.26 -7.69
N LYS A 570 -46.59 -45.87 -7.54
CA LYS A 570 -45.42 -46.71 -7.87
C LYS A 570 -45.42 -48.02 -7.06
N ARG A 571 -45.73 -47.95 -5.75
CA ARG A 571 -45.88 -49.14 -4.91
C ARG A 571 -47.04 -50.04 -5.37
N ARG A 572 -48.21 -49.46 -5.66
CA ARG A 572 -49.38 -50.21 -6.17
C ARG A 572 -49.14 -50.84 -7.55
N LEU A 573 -48.35 -50.19 -8.41
CA LEU A 573 -47.95 -50.75 -9.70
C LEU A 573 -47.03 -51.96 -9.51
N ALA A 574 -46.03 -51.85 -8.63
CA ALA A 574 -45.11 -52.96 -8.33
C ALA A 574 -45.83 -54.17 -7.74
N THR A 575 -46.78 -53.97 -6.81
CA THR A 575 -47.60 -55.09 -6.29
C THR A 575 -48.48 -55.71 -7.37
N ALA A 576 -49.10 -54.90 -8.24
CA ALA A 576 -49.92 -55.42 -9.34
C ALA A 576 -49.08 -56.18 -10.38
N GLN A 577 -47.83 -55.76 -10.65
CA GLN A 577 -46.89 -56.49 -11.50
C GLN A 577 -46.54 -57.86 -10.88
N GLN A 578 -46.22 -57.90 -9.58
CA GLN A 578 -45.93 -59.14 -8.86
C GLN A 578 -47.14 -60.10 -8.81
N GLU A 579 -48.36 -59.58 -8.65
CA GLU A 579 -49.59 -60.37 -8.77
C GLU A 579 -49.79 -60.94 -10.19
N LEU A 580 -49.43 -60.17 -11.23
CA LEU A 580 -49.53 -60.60 -12.62
C LEU A 580 -48.50 -61.68 -12.96
N GLU A 581 -47.27 -61.59 -12.44
CA GLU A 581 -46.24 -62.65 -12.53
C GLU A 581 -46.68 -63.95 -11.82
N LEU A 582 -47.30 -63.83 -10.64
CA LEU A 582 -47.88 -64.96 -9.90
C LEU A 582 -49.07 -65.60 -10.65
N LEU A 583 -49.88 -64.79 -11.34
CA LEU A 583 -50.96 -65.30 -12.19
C LEU A 583 -50.43 -65.96 -13.48
N ASN A 584 -49.38 -65.40 -14.10
CA ASN A 584 -48.80 -65.99 -15.31
C ASN A 584 -48.13 -67.33 -15.01
N THR A 585 -47.27 -67.41 -13.99
CA THR A 585 -46.65 -68.68 -13.56
C THR A 585 -47.70 -69.73 -13.15
N ARG A 586 -48.85 -69.31 -12.60
CA ARG A 586 -50.00 -70.19 -12.35
C ARG A 586 -50.69 -70.63 -13.64
N ALA A 587 -50.82 -69.77 -14.65
CA ALA A 587 -51.33 -70.12 -15.97
C ALA A 587 -50.40 -71.11 -16.69
N ASP A 588 -49.08 -70.92 -16.61
CA ASP A 588 -48.07 -71.83 -17.16
C ASP A 588 -48.16 -73.22 -16.50
N MET A 589 -48.31 -73.28 -15.17
CA MET A 589 -48.58 -74.54 -14.46
C MET A 589 -49.88 -75.21 -14.93
N LEU A 590 -50.96 -74.45 -15.15
CA LEU A 590 -52.23 -74.99 -15.65
C LEU A 590 -52.12 -75.48 -17.10
N ALA A 591 -51.37 -74.80 -17.96
CA ALA A 591 -51.09 -75.23 -19.33
C ALA A 591 -50.25 -76.53 -19.38
N ASN A 592 -49.24 -76.65 -18.51
CA ASN A 592 -48.45 -77.87 -18.37
C ASN A 592 -49.30 -79.06 -17.84
N ASN A 593 -50.19 -78.80 -16.88
CA ASN A 593 -51.14 -79.82 -16.39
C ASN A 593 -52.17 -80.22 -17.47
N LEU A 594 -52.67 -79.26 -18.25
CA LEU A 594 -53.63 -79.51 -19.33
C LEU A 594 -52.99 -80.33 -20.46
N THR A 595 -51.77 -79.99 -20.89
CA THR A 595 -51.06 -80.75 -21.93
C THR A 595 -50.63 -82.14 -21.45
N GLY A 596 -50.29 -82.31 -20.17
CA GLY A 596 -50.11 -83.62 -19.55
C GLY A 596 -51.40 -84.46 -19.56
N SER A 597 -52.54 -83.87 -19.20
CA SER A 597 -53.85 -84.52 -19.25
C SER A 597 -54.26 -84.90 -20.67
N GLN A 598 -54.08 -84.00 -21.65
CA GLN A 598 -54.33 -84.27 -23.07
C GLN A 598 -53.48 -85.41 -23.62
N ARG A 599 -52.21 -85.52 -23.22
CA ARG A 599 -51.35 -86.66 -23.58
C ARG A 599 -51.90 -87.97 -23.01
N GLY A 600 -52.24 -88.00 -21.72
CA GLY A 600 -52.88 -89.17 -21.10
C GLY A 600 -54.21 -89.56 -21.74
N GLN A 601 -55.01 -88.57 -22.17
CA GLN A 601 -56.25 -88.81 -22.92
C GLN A 601 -55.97 -89.41 -24.31
N ALA A 602 -54.95 -88.93 -25.03
CA ALA A 602 -54.55 -89.49 -26.32
C ALA A 602 -54.05 -90.94 -26.17
N GLU A 603 -53.20 -91.22 -25.18
CA GLU A 603 -52.74 -92.57 -24.83
C GLU A 603 -53.87 -93.54 -24.44
N LEU A 604 -54.98 -93.03 -23.90
CA LEU A 604 -56.18 -93.82 -23.59
C LEU A 604 -57.02 -94.07 -24.84
N LEU A 605 -57.18 -93.08 -25.72
CA LEU A 605 -57.87 -93.23 -27.01
C LEU A 605 -57.15 -94.19 -27.95
N GLU A 606 -55.81 -94.16 -27.97
CA GLU A 606 -54.97 -95.09 -28.72
C GLU A 606 -55.21 -96.54 -28.26
N LYS A 607 -55.10 -96.81 -26.95
CA LYS A 607 -55.42 -98.13 -26.37
C LYS A 607 -56.88 -98.57 -26.62
N LEU A 608 -57.81 -97.62 -26.69
CA LEU A 608 -59.22 -97.90 -27.00
C LEU A 608 -59.37 -98.32 -28.48
N HIS A 609 -58.67 -97.66 -29.41
CA HIS A 609 -58.61 -98.09 -30.81
C HIS A 609 -57.85 -99.42 -31.00
N GLU A 610 -56.80 -99.70 -30.24
CA GLU A 610 -56.14 -101.03 -30.23
C GLU A 610 -57.11 -102.13 -29.78
N ALA A 611 -57.85 -101.89 -28.68
CA ALA A 611 -58.87 -102.80 -28.19
C ALA A 611 -60.04 -102.95 -29.19
N GLU A 612 -60.47 -101.88 -29.84
CA GLU A 612 -61.51 -101.90 -30.86
C GLU A 612 -61.04 -102.65 -32.13
N ALA A 613 -59.79 -102.48 -32.55
CA ALA A 613 -59.20 -103.24 -33.65
C ALA A 613 -59.11 -104.74 -33.32
N SER A 614 -58.73 -105.08 -32.08
CA SER A 614 -58.74 -106.46 -31.57
C SER A 614 -60.16 -107.06 -31.57
N LEU A 615 -61.16 -106.30 -31.09
CA LEU A 615 -62.57 -106.72 -31.12
C LEU A 615 -63.11 -106.86 -32.55
N ARG A 616 -62.73 -105.99 -33.48
CA ARG A 616 -63.07 -106.12 -34.92
C ARG A 616 -62.43 -107.35 -35.54
N ALA A 617 -61.18 -107.68 -35.21
CA ALA A 617 -60.53 -108.91 -35.65
C ALA A 617 -61.22 -110.17 -35.08
N GLN A 618 -61.63 -110.14 -33.80
CA GLN A 618 -62.46 -111.19 -33.21
C GLN A 618 -63.83 -111.29 -33.89
N ALA A 619 -64.48 -110.16 -34.20
CA ALA A 619 -65.76 -110.15 -34.90
C ALA A 619 -65.67 -110.74 -36.32
N VAL A 620 -64.57 -110.50 -37.05
CA VAL A 620 -64.30 -111.16 -38.35
C VAL A 620 -64.13 -112.67 -38.18
N ASN A 621 -63.43 -113.14 -37.13
CA ASN A 621 -63.32 -114.57 -36.84
C ASN A 621 -64.69 -115.18 -36.48
N CYS A 622 -65.52 -114.47 -35.70
CA CYS A 622 -66.90 -114.88 -35.42
C CYS A 622 -67.76 -114.91 -36.69
N ALA A 623 -67.61 -113.94 -37.61
CA ALA A 623 -68.33 -113.93 -38.88
C ALA A 623 -67.92 -115.07 -39.82
N LEU A 624 -66.63 -115.45 -39.82
CA LEU A 624 -66.14 -116.63 -40.55
C LEU A 624 -66.63 -117.96 -39.95
N LEU A 625 -66.87 -118.01 -38.64
CA LEU A 625 -67.53 -119.15 -38.00
C LEU A 625 -69.04 -119.15 -38.29
N GLN A 626 -69.70 -117.99 -38.24
CA GLN A 626 -71.12 -117.84 -38.52
C GLN A 626 -71.47 -118.20 -39.95
N ALA A 627 -70.73 -117.70 -40.96
CA ALA A 627 -70.93 -118.07 -42.36
C ALA A 627 -70.82 -119.59 -42.60
N ARG A 628 -70.03 -120.30 -41.79
CA ARG A 628 -69.86 -121.76 -41.83
C ARG A 628 -70.95 -122.54 -41.05
N VAL A 629 -71.78 -121.86 -40.28
CA VAL A 629 -73.05 -122.36 -39.73
C VAL A 629 -74.19 -122.04 -40.71
N ASP A 630 -74.21 -120.84 -41.28
CA ASP A 630 -75.24 -120.38 -42.23
C ASP A 630 -75.24 -121.22 -43.53
N GLU A 631 -74.08 -121.76 -43.97
CA GLU A 631 -73.99 -122.75 -45.05
C GLU A 631 -74.67 -124.10 -44.75
N LEU A 632 -75.00 -124.40 -43.49
CA LEU A 632 -75.65 -125.64 -43.06
C LEU A 632 -77.15 -125.47 -42.71
N GLU A 633 -77.62 -124.23 -42.47
CA GLU A 633 -78.94 -123.94 -41.90
C GLU A 633 -79.89 -123.17 -42.83
N SER A 634 -79.82 -123.43 -44.15
CA SER A 634 -80.69 -122.79 -45.14
C SER A 634 -82.16 -123.30 -45.10
N GLY A 635 -82.89 -123.05 -44.00
CA GLY A 635 -84.26 -123.54 -43.79
C GLY A 635 -85.10 -122.77 -42.75
N ALA A 636 -86.08 -122.01 -43.27
CA ALA A 636 -87.35 -121.59 -42.64
C ALA A 636 -87.47 -120.33 -41.73
N VAL A 637 -88.23 -119.35 -42.26
CA VAL A 637 -89.44 -118.73 -41.65
C VAL A 637 -89.34 -117.67 -40.51
N HIS A 638 -89.47 -116.39 -40.92
CA HIS A 638 -90.32 -115.30 -40.39
C HIS A 638 -90.10 -114.54 -39.05
N ARG A 639 -90.14 -113.19 -39.18
CA ARG A 639 -90.67 -112.13 -38.26
C ARG A 639 -89.80 -111.82 -37.00
N GLU A 640 -89.90 -110.67 -36.32
CA GLU A 640 -90.98 -109.65 -36.20
C GLU A 640 -90.48 -108.24 -35.72
N LYS A 641 -91.38 -107.23 -35.68
CA LYS A 641 -91.43 -106.01 -34.82
C LYS A 641 -90.54 -104.75 -35.09
N GLY A 642 -91.20 -103.58 -35.00
CA GLY A 642 -90.66 -102.29 -34.50
C GLY A 642 -90.44 -101.15 -35.52
N ALA A 643 -90.65 -99.86 -35.20
CA ALA A 643 -91.85 -99.10 -34.74
C ALA A 643 -91.50 -97.59 -34.58
N ALA A 644 -92.51 -96.70 -34.53
CA ALA A 644 -92.46 -95.23 -34.36
C ALA A 644 -91.90 -94.44 -35.59
N GLU A 645 -92.63 -93.60 -36.36
CA GLU A 645 -93.90 -92.84 -36.22
C GLU A 645 -93.79 -91.62 -35.26
N CYS A 646 -94.33 -90.40 -35.52
CA CYS A 646 -95.30 -89.88 -36.52
C CYS A 646 -94.99 -88.37 -36.88
N ASN A 647 -95.84 -87.69 -37.68
CA ASN A 647 -95.74 -86.27 -38.10
C ASN A 647 -97.17 -85.71 -38.41
N GLU A 648 -97.57 -84.52 -37.92
CA GLU A 648 -99.01 -84.16 -37.79
C GLU A 648 -99.41 -82.78 -38.39
N LYS A 649 -100.67 -82.65 -38.89
CA LYS A 649 -101.19 -81.44 -39.57
C LYS A 649 -102.72 -81.28 -39.53
N THR A 650 -103.17 -80.12 -39.04
CA THR A 650 -104.34 -79.32 -39.48
C THR A 650 -105.69 -80.00 -39.82
N GLN A 651 -106.74 -79.66 -39.05
CA GLN A 651 -108.16 -79.89 -39.39
C GLN A 651 -108.96 -78.66 -38.89
N LYS A 652 -109.41 -77.76 -39.77
CA LYS A 652 -110.67 -77.71 -40.55
C LYS A 652 -111.94 -77.37 -39.75
N LEU A 653 -112.73 -76.43 -40.30
CA LEU A 653 -114.01 -75.93 -39.80
C LEU A 653 -115.22 -76.58 -40.51
N GLN A 654 -116.41 -76.26 -40.00
CA GLN A 654 -117.73 -76.27 -40.65
C GLN A 654 -118.50 -77.61 -40.82
N ASP A 655 -119.34 -77.88 -39.81
CA ASP A 655 -120.81 -77.65 -39.82
C ASP A 655 -121.83 -78.55 -40.56
N GLU A 656 -122.95 -78.72 -39.83
CA GLU A 656 -124.36 -78.91 -40.24
C GLU A 656 -124.83 -80.19 -40.95
N ARG A 657 -125.93 -80.77 -40.40
CA ARG A 657 -127.29 -80.60 -40.97
C ARG A 657 -128.42 -81.14 -40.08
N GLN A 658 -129.67 -80.79 -40.46
CA GLN A 658 -130.99 -81.15 -39.88
C GLN A 658 -131.42 -80.22 -38.71
N THR A 659 -132.62 -79.62 -38.67
CA THR A 659 -133.80 -79.75 -39.56
C THR A 659 -134.71 -78.49 -39.53
N SER A 660 -135.32 -78.16 -40.69
CA SER A 660 -136.61 -77.45 -40.92
C SER A 660 -137.10 -76.31 -40.00
N SER A 661 -137.32 -75.12 -40.62
CA SER A 661 -138.56 -74.29 -40.65
C SER A 661 -139.51 -74.23 -39.43
N PRO A 662 -140.06 -73.06 -39.03
CA PRO A 662 -140.15 -71.78 -39.77
C PRO A 662 -139.61 -70.55 -39.01
N ASP A 663 -139.53 -69.37 -39.63
CA ASP A 663 -140.35 -68.21 -39.20
C ASP A 663 -140.27 -67.00 -40.15
N ALA A 664 -141.43 -66.42 -40.52
CA ALA A 664 -141.51 -65.16 -41.28
C ALA A 664 -141.64 -63.94 -40.35
N LYS A 665 -141.12 -64.04 -39.12
CA LYS A 665 -141.29 -63.05 -38.04
C LYS A 665 -139.99 -62.60 -37.36
N GLU A 666 -138.87 -63.30 -37.56
CA GLU A 666 -137.58 -62.89 -36.99
C GLU A 666 -136.88 -61.77 -37.77
N ALA A 667 -137.19 -61.61 -39.06
CA ALA A 667 -136.48 -60.67 -39.94
C ALA A 667 -136.43 -59.21 -39.40
N PRO A 668 -137.52 -58.63 -38.83
CA PRO A 668 -137.45 -57.30 -38.22
C PRO A 668 -136.58 -57.23 -36.97
N ILE A 669 -136.56 -58.30 -36.15
CA ILE A 669 -135.78 -58.35 -34.91
C ILE A 669 -134.28 -58.45 -35.25
N ARG A 670 -133.93 -59.29 -36.22
CA ARG A 670 -132.56 -59.39 -36.76
C ARG A 670 -132.10 -58.07 -37.41
N LEU A 671 -133.00 -57.33 -38.07
CA LEU A 671 -132.72 -56.00 -38.61
C LEU A 671 -132.43 -54.98 -37.50
N VAL A 672 -133.30 -54.86 -36.49
CA VAL A 672 -133.11 -53.90 -35.38
C VAL A 672 -131.83 -54.19 -34.58
N ILE A 673 -131.46 -55.46 -34.41
CA ILE A 673 -130.17 -55.83 -33.79
C ILE A 673 -128.99 -55.41 -34.68
N ALA A 674 -129.06 -55.63 -36.00
CA ALA A 674 -128.03 -55.20 -36.94
C ALA A 674 -127.93 -53.66 -37.05
N GLU A 675 -129.04 -52.95 -36.96
CA GLU A 675 -129.10 -51.48 -36.90
C GLU A 675 -128.49 -50.95 -35.61
N ALA A 676 -128.84 -51.53 -34.45
CA ALA A 676 -128.24 -51.17 -33.16
C ALA A 676 -126.72 -51.46 -33.12
N GLN A 677 -126.28 -52.59 -33.70
CA GLN A 677 -124.86 -52.90 -33.85
C GLN A 677 -124.17 -51.99 -34.87
N LEU A 678 -124.86 -51.56 -35.93
CA LEU A 678 -124.33 -50.57 -36.86
C LEU A 678 -124.19 -49.19 -36.21
N GLU A 679 -125.16 -48.75 -35.38
CA GLU A 679 -125.02 -47.53 -34.58
C GLU A 679 -123.86 -47.63 -33.59
N LEU A 680 -123.69 -48.77 -32.92
CA LEU A 680 -122.61 -48.98 -31.94
C LEU A 680 -121.25 -48.96 -32.65
N ASN A 681 -121.12 -49.68 -33.77
CA ASN A 681 -119.94 -49.61 -34.63
C ASN A 681 -119.70 -48.19 -35.18
N GLN A 682 -120.74 -47.43 -35.51
CA GLN A 682 -120.61 -46.02 -35.94
C GLN A 682 -120.10 -45.13 -34.80
N ARG A 683 -120.62 -45.30 -33.57
CA ARG A 683 -120.17 -44.59 -32.36
C ARG A 683 -118.73 -44.93 -32.00
N GLU A 684 -118.32 -46.19 -32.15
CA GLU A 684 -116.92 -46.59 -31.99
C GLU A 684 -116.03 -46.05 -33.09
N VAL A 685 -116.49 -46.03 -34.35
CA VAL A 685 -115.75 -45.42 -35.47
C VAL A 685 -115.65 -43.90 -35.34
N THR A 686 -116.63 -43.18 -34.78
CA THR A 686 -116.46 -41.75 -34.45
C THR A 686 -115.49 -41.56 -33.30
N ARG A 687 -115.61 -42.33 -32.22
CA ARG A 687 -114.67 -42.27 -31.07
C ARG A 687 -113.23 -42.54 -31.50
N LEU A 688 -112.99 -43.58 -32.31
CA LEU A 688 -111.67 -43.90 -32.86
C LEU A 688 -111.16 -42.83 -33.85
N ARG A 689 -112.04 -42.13 -34.57
CA ARG A 689 -111.65 -40.98 -35.41
C ARG A 689 -111.27 -39.77 -34.56
N GLU A 690 -111.99 -39.51 -33.47
CA GLU A 690 -111.70 -38.46 -32.50
C GLU A 690 -110.38 -38.74 -31.78
N GLU A 691 -110.16 -39.96 -31.26
CA GLU A 691 -108.88 -40.44 -30.71
C GLU A 691 -107.73 -40.25 -31.72
N VAL A 692 -107.91 -40.60 -32.99
CA VAL A 692 -106.88 -40.42 -34.04
C VAL A 692 -106.62 -38.95 -34.36
N VAL A 693 -107.62 -38.07 -34.27
CA VAL A 693 -107.44 -36.61 -34.42
C VAL A 693 -106.71 -36.04 -33.21
N GLU A 694 -107.05 -36.47 -32.00
CA GLU A 694 -106.39 -36.03 -30.77
C GLU A 694 -104.92 -36.47 -30.72
N LEU A 695 -104.63 -37.74 -31.01
CA LEU A 695 -103.26 -38.26 -31.09
C LEU A 695 -102.43 -37.54 -32.17
N ARG A 696 -103.05 -37.11 -33.28
CA ARG A 696 -102.38 -36.26 -34.29
C ARG A 696 -102.11 -34.85 -33.78
N ALA A 697 -103.03 -34.25 -33.03
CA ALA A 697 -102.83 -32.94 -32.41
C ALA A 697 -101.72 -32.99 -31.34
N GLN A 698 -101.72 -34.03 -30.49
CA GLN A 698 -100.66 -34.28 -29.51
C GLN A 698 -99.30 -34.52 -30.19
N LEU A 699 -99.24 -35.28 -31.28
CA LEU A 699 -98.02 -35.48 -32.08
C LEU A 699 -97.51 -34.17 -32.72
N LEU A 700 -98.40 -33.31 -33.20
CA LEU A 700 -98.02 -32.00 -33.74
C LEU A 700 -97.48 -31.08 -32.64
N ALA A 701 -98.18 -30.97 -31.50
CA ALA A 701 -97.72 -30.21 -30.34
C ALA A 701 -96.35 -30.68 -29.83
N GLY A 702 -96.14 -32.00 -29.70
CA GLY A 702 -94.85 -32.57 -29.30
C GLY A 702 -93.72 -32.32 -30.32
N ASN A 703 -94.03 -32.22 -31.62
CA ASN A 703 -93.05 -31.81 -32.63
C ASN A 703 -92.75 -30.30 -32.57
N GLU A 704 -93.73 -29.45 -32.27
CA GLU A 704 -93.49 -28.03 -32.01
C GLU A 704 -92.65 -27.81 -30.74
N GLU A 705 -92.94 -28.52 -29.65
CA GLU A 705 -92.15 -28.47 -28.42
C GLU A 705 -90.72 -28.97 -28.64
N LYS A 706 -90.55 -30.07 -29.39
CA LYS A 706 -89.24 -30.56 -29.81
C LYS A 706 -88.46 -29.53 -30.62
N THR A 707 -89.08 -28.88 -31.61
CA THR A 707 -88.39 -27.86 -32.43
C THR A 707 -88.08 -26.59 -31.63
N ARG A 708 -88.96 -26.17 -30.72
CA ARG A 708 -88.67 -25.11 -29.72
C ARG A 708 -87.48 -25.46 -28.83
N ALA A 709 -87.42 -26.69 -28.32
CA ALA A 709 -86.31 -27.18 -27.49
C ALA A 709 -84.99 -27.26 -28.29
N GLN A 710 -85.03 -27.70 -29.55
CA GLN A 710 -83.87 -27.70 -30.44
C GLN A 710 -83.34 -26.28 -30.71
N ALA A 711 -84.22 -25.32 -31.03
CA ALA A 711 -83.81 -23.92 -31.23
C ALA A 711 -83.20 -23.30 -29.96
N LEU A 712 -83.75 -23.59 -28.78
CA LEU A 712 -83.16 -23.18 -27.50
C LEU A 712 -81.80 -23.85 -27.23
N GLN A 713 -81.64 -25.13 -27.63
CA GLN A 713 -80.35 -25.83 -27.54
C GLN A 713 -79.31 -25.23 -28.48
N GLU A 714 -79.69 -24.84 -29.70
CA GLU A 714 -78.81 -24.18 -30.67
C GLU A 714 -78.37 -22.79 -30.18
N VAL A 715 -79.29 -21.96 -29.68
CA VAL A 715 -78.95 -20.64 -29.11
C VAL A 715 -78.10 -20.75 -27.84
N THR A 716 -78.34 -21.75 -26.99
CA THR A 716 -77.50 -22.00 -25.80
C THR A 716 -76.16 -22.69 -26.12
N ALA A 717 -76.03 -23.33 -27.28
CA ALA A 717 -74.74 -23.80 -27.80
C ALA A 717 -73.91 -22.64 -28.38
N ALA A 718 -74.53 -21.79 -29.22
CA ALA A 718 -73.88 -20.63 -29.82
C ALA A 718 -73.32 -19.67 -28.75
N SER A 719 -74.16 -19.27 -27.79
CA SER A 719 -73.74 -18.37 -26.69
C SER A 719 -72.69 -18.99 -25.75
N ARG A 720 -72.59 -20.33 -25.65
CA ARG A 720 -71.47 -20.99 -24.96
C ARG A 720 -70.18 -20.90 -25.76
N GLU A 721 -70.24 -21.01 -27.09
CA GLU A 721 -69.07 -20.86 -27.94
C GLU A 721 -68.58 -19.41 -27.99
N ASP A 722 -69.49 -18.42 -28.04
CA ASP A 722 -69.14 -16.99 -27.91
C ASP A 722 -68.41 -16.69 -26.60
N LEU A 723 -68.92 -17.21 -25.47
CA LEU A 723 -68.26 -17.07 -24.16
C LEU A 723 -66.93 -17.83 -24.09
N ARG A 724 -66.81 -18.97 -24.78
CA ARG A 724 -65.59 -19.77 -24.88
C ARG A 724 -64.51 -19.05 -25.68
N VAL A 725 -64.87 -18.45 -26.83
CA VAL A 725 -63.99 -17.60 -27.65
C VAL A 725 -63.57 -16.35 -26.88
N LEU A 726 -64.47 -15.69 -26.17
CA LEU A 726 -64.14 -14.53 -25.33
C LEU A 726 -63.18 -14.92 -24.18
N SER A 727 -63.39 -16.09 -23.56
CA SER A 727 -62.49 -16.62 -22.52
C SER A 727 -61.10 -16.93 -23.07
N ASP A 728 -61.00 -17.54 -24.25
CA ASP A 728 -59.73 -17.86 -24.88
C ASP A 728 -58.99 -16.60 -25.38
N GLN A 729 -59.71 -15.56 -25.84
CA GLN A 729 -59.14 -14.24 -26.14
C GLN A 729 -58.60 -13.55 -24.89
N LEU A 730 -59.32 -13.57 -23.76
CA LEU A 730 -58.88 -12.99 -22.50
C LEU A 730 -57.65 -13.71 -21.94
N LYS A 731 -57.56 -15.04 -22.05
CA LYS A 731 -56.35 -15.81 -21.72
C LYS A 731 -55.16 -15.34 -22.56
N ALA A 732 -55.31 -15.28 -23.88
CA ALA A 732 -54.24 -14.83 -24.78
C ALA A 732 -53.76 -13.40 -24.48
N GLN A 733 -54.66 -12.48 -24.08
CA GLN A 733 -54.29 -11.14 -23.64
C GLN A 733 -53.51 -11.15 -22.31
N VAL A 734 -53.93 -11.96 -21.33
CA VAL A 734 -53.22 -12.12 -20.04
C VAL A 734 -51.86 -12.79 -20.25
N GLU A 735 -51.76 -13.80 -21.12
CA GLU A 735 -50.51 -14.48 -21.47
C GLU A 735 -49.51 -13.53 -22.16
N GLU A 736 -49.95 -12.72 -23.12
CA GLU A 736 -49.10 -11.73 -23.79
C GLU A 736 -48.70 -10.56 -22.84
N LEU A 737 -49.58 -10.15 -21.92
CA LEU A 737 -49.23 -9.18 -20.88
C LEU A 737 -48.20 -9.75 -19.89
N ASN A 738 -48.39 -10.99 -19.44
CA ASN A 738 -47.43 -11.70 -18.58
C ASN A 738 -46.08 -11.86 -19.29
N ARG A 739 -46.08 -12.23 -20.58
CA ARG A 739 -44.87 -12.34 -21.40
C ARG A 739 -44.11 -11.02 -21.48
N ARG A 740 -44.80 -9.90 -21.76
CA ARG A 740 -44.19 -8.55 -21.75
C ARG A 740 -43.66 -8.15 -20.38
N HIS A 741 -44.38 -8.48 -19.30
CA HIS A 741 -43.93 -8.17 -17.95
C HIS A 741 -42.66 -8.95 -17.58
N VAL A 742 -42.56 -10.23 -17.97
CA VAL A 742 -41.34 -11.03 -17.83
C VAL A 742 -40.21 -10.47 -18.70
N ASP A 743 -40.46 -10.12 -19.97
CA ASP A 743 -39.46 -9.46 -20.84
C ASP A 743 -38.91 -8.17 -20.18
N GLU A 744 -39.77 -7.38 -19.54
CA GLU A 744 -39.38 -6.12 -18.89
C GLU A 744 -38.63 -6.33 -17.58
N ILE A 745 -39.00 -7.32 -16.76
CA ILE A 745 -38.25 -7.73 -15.55
C ILE A 745 -36.85 -8.26 -15.92
N LEU A 746 -36.74 -9.04 -17.00
CA LEU A 746 -35.45 -9.51 -17.49
C LEU A 746 -34.57 -8.33 -17.93
N ARG A 747 -35.14 -7.38 -18.68
CA ARG A 747 -34.43 -6.16 -19.10
C ARG A 747 -34.08 -5.22 -17.96
N SER A 748 -34.88 -5.11 -16.89
CA SER A 748 -34.50 -4.32 -15.71
C SER A 748 -33.34 -4.98 -14.98
N ARG A 749 -33.40 -6.29 -14.79
CA ARG A 749 -32.32 -7.09 -14.20
C ARG A 749 -31.02 -7.02 -15.02
N GLU A 750 -31.07 -7.10 -16.35
CA GLU A 750 -29.89 -6.95 -17.22
C GLU A 750 -29.20 -5.60 -17.03
N ARG A 751 -29.98 -4.52 -16.84
CA ARG A 751 -29.46 -3.17 -16.53
C ARG A 751 -28.89 -3.09 -15.12
N GLU A 752 -29.56 -3.68 -14.12
CA GLU A 752 -29.06 -3.74 -12.74
C GLU A 752 -27.73 -4.50 -12.67
N GLU A 753 -27.61 -5.65 -13.34
CA GLU A 753 -26.36 -6.40 -13.41
C GLU A 753 -25.27 -5.65 -14.22
N ALA A 754 -25.64 -4.80 -15.19
CA ALA A 754 -24.68 -3.91 -15.86
C ALA A 754 -24.17 -2.81 -14.91
N LEU A 755 -25.06 -2.11 -14.21
CA LEU A 755 -24.73 -1.07 -13.24
C LEU A 755 -23.91 -1.61 -12.06
N LEU A 756 -24.12 -2.88 -11.66
CA LEU A 756 -23.28 -3.57 -10.68
C LEU A 756 -21.86 -3.78 -11.22
N ARG A 757 -21.70 -4.30 -12.44
CA ARG A 757 -20.37 -4.48 -13.08
C ARG A 757 -19.64 -3.14 -13.26
N GLU A 758 -20.35 -2.07 -13.62
CA GLU A 758 -19.79 -0.71 -13.68
C GLU A 758 -19.33 -0.22 -12.30
N ARG A 759 -20.15 -0.40 -11.26
CA ARG A 759 -19.79 -0.05 -9.88
C ARG A 759 -18.60 -0.84 -9.33
N ASP A 760 -18.49 -2.12 -9.65
CA ASP A 760 -17.37 -2.97 -9.25
C ASP A 760 -16.09 -2.57 -10.00
N GLY A 761 -16.20 -2.24 -11.30
CA GLY A 761 -15.10 -1.66 -12.07
C GLY A 761 -14.64 -0.31 -11.50
N GLU A 762 -15.57 0.57 -11.12
CA GLU A 762 -15.23 1.85 -10.50
C GLU A 762 -14.59 1.66 -9.11
N ALA A 763 -15.07 0.69 -8.32
CA ALA A 763 -14.48 0.35 -7.03
C ALA A 763 -13.04 -0.17 -7.19
N GLN A 764 -12.78 -1.04 -8.18
CA GLN A 764 -11.44 -1.52 -8.50
C GLN A 764 -10.53 -0.38 -8.98
N ALA A 765 -11.01 0.52 -9.84
CA ALA A 765 -10.26 1.70 -10.29
C ALA A 765 -9.92 2.65 -9.13
N ARG A 766 -10.87 2.89 -8.20
CA ARG A 766 -10.64 3.67 -6.97
C ARG A 766 -9.58 3.03 -6.07
N VAL A 767 -9.52 1.70 -5.97
CA VAL A 767 -8.47 0.97 -5.23
C VAL A 767 -7.11 1.10 -5.92
N GLY A 768 -7.05 0.99 -7.25
CA GLY A 768 -5.82 1.21 -8.03
C GLY A 768 -5.25 2.63 -7.84
N LEU A 769 -6.10 3.65 -8.02
CA LEU A 769 -5.72 5.05 -7.78
C LEU A 769 -5.30 5.31 -6.33
N ALA A 770 -5.92 4.65 -5.35
CA ALA A 770 -5.50 4.75 -3.95
C ALA A 770 -4.09 4.16 -3.73
N ALA A 771 -3.77 3.03 -4.39
CA ALA A 771 -2.44 2.42 -4.34
C ALA A 771 -1.37 3.32 -4.99
N GLU A 772 -1.65 3.91 -6.16
CA GLU A 772 -0.79 4.90 -6.82
C GLU A 772 -0.53 6.14 -5.95
N VAL A 773 -1.58 6.65 -5.29
CA VAL A 773 -1.47 7.77 -4.33
C VAL A 773 -0.65 7.40 -3.10
N THR A 774 -0.66 6.14 -2.64
CA THR A 774 0.27 5.69 -1.59
C THR A 774 1.71 5.56 -2.10
N ALA A 775 1.95 4.96 -3.28
CA ALA A 775 3.28 4.78 -3.83
C ALA A 775 3.99 6.11 -4.11
N THR A 776 3.32 7.03 -4.81
CA THR A 776 3.85 8.39 -5.09
C THR A 776 4.08 9.21 -3.81
N ARG A 777 3.31 8.96 -2.75
CA ARG A 777 3.54 9.57 -1.43
C ARG A 777 4.78 9.01 -0.75
N GLU A 778 5.01 7.69 -0.81
CA GLU A 778 6.24 7.10 -0.30
C GLU A 778 7.47 7.59 -1.08
N GLU A 779 7.39 7.72 -2.40
CA GLU A 779 8.45 8.32 -3.22
C GLU A 779 8.74 9.77 -2.83
N LEU A 780 7.70 10.58 -2.63
CA LEU A 780 7.84 11.95 -2.14
C LEU A 780 8.51 11.99 -0.74
N ASP A 781 8.17 11.06 0.15
CA ASP A 781 8.76 11.00 1.50
C ASP A 781 10.21 10.46 1.46
N ARG A 782 10.55 9.51 0.58
CA ARG A 782 11.94 9.11 0.25
C ARG A 782 12.76 10.28 -0.29
N LEU A 783 12.19 11.08 -1.19
CA LEU A 783 12.84 12.26 -1.76
C LEU A 783 13.06 13.37 -0.72
N LYS A 784 12.10 13.61 0.19
CA LYS A 784 12.30 14.53 1.33
C LYS A 784 13.48 14.09 2.19
N LEU A 785 13.52 12.83 2.61
CA LEU A 785 14.62 12.31 3.43
C LEU A 785 15.99 12.48 2.74
N ARG A 786 16.05 12.25 1.42
CA ARG A 786 17.27 12.49 0.63
C ARG A 786 17.66 13.97 0.56
N CYS A 787 16.69 14.87 0.37
CA CYS A 787 16.93 16.32 0.39
C CYS A 787 17.36 16.83 1.78
N GLU A 788 16.85 16.24 2.86
CA GLU A 788 17.26 16.58 4.22
C GLU A 788 18.66 16.07 4.56
N ALA A 789 19.03 14.86 4.11
CA ALA A 789 20.40 14.35 4.22
C ALA A 789 21.39 15.23 3.46
N LEU A 790 21.13 15.54 2.17
CA LEU A 790 21.95 16.43 1.36
C LEU A 790 22.07 17.85 1.95
N ARG A 791 21.04 18.32 2.67
CA ARG A 791 21.10 19.60 3.40
C ARG A 791 22.08 19.56 4.58
N VAL A 792 22.14 18.44 5.31
CA VAL A 792 23.10 18.23 6.42
C VAL A 792 24.52 18.07 5.89
N GLU A 793 24.72 17.24 4.86
CA GLU A 793 26.04 17.08 4.21
C GLU A 793 26.59 18.42 3.71
N ASN A 794 25.72 19.31 3.22
CA ASN A 794 26.08 20.66 2.79
C ASN A 794 26.41 21.60 3.96
N SER A 795 25.68 21.55 5.08
CA SER A 795 26.06 22.33 6.29
C SER A 795 27.39 21.86 6.86
N ASP A 796 27.61 20.55 6.95
CA ASP A 796 28.85 19.96 7.48
C ASP A 796 30.05 20.33 6.60
N SER A 797 29.84 20.37 5.28
CA SER A 797 30.82 20.85 4.29
C SER A 797 31.11 22.35 4.43
N GLN A 798 30.08 23.18 4.66
CA GLN A 798 30.25 24.61 4.90
C GLN A 798 31.00 24.88 6.20
N GLU A 799 30.69 24.17 7.29
CA GLU A 799 31.45 24.25 8.53
C GLU A 799 32.90 23.79 8.36
N ALA A 800 33.15 22.74 7.57
CA ALA A 800 34.51 22.29 7.26
C ALA A 800 35.30 23.35 6.46
N LEU A 801 34.66 24.01 5.50
CA LEU A 801 35.25 25.14 4.78
C LEU A 801 35.49 26.34 5.70
N HIS A 802 34.58 26.65 6.64
CA HIS A 802 34.79 27.71 7.62
C HIS A 802 35.97 27.39 8.55
N ARG A 803 36.08 26.16 9.06
CA ARG A 803 37.21 25.69 9.88
C ARG A 803 38.55 25.78 9.14
N ALA A 804 38.61 25.26 7.91
CA ALA A 804 39.81 25.36 7.07
C ALA A 804 40.21 26.81 6.76
N ASN A 805 39.23 27.71 6.55
CA ASN A 805 39.51 29.14 6.36
C ASN A 805 40.03 29.83 7.64
N THR A 806 39.51 29.48 8.83
CA THR A 806 40.05 29.99 10.10
C THR A 806 41.46 29.48 10.38
N GLU A 807 41.72 28.19 10.18
CA GLU A 807 43.05 27.59 10.31
C GLU A 807 44.04 28.24 9.32
N THR A 808 43.62 28.49 8.09
CA THR A 808 44.43 29.20 7.08
C THR A 808 44.73 30.65 7.48
N ALA A 809 43.78 31.35 8.11
CA ALA A 809 43.98 32.70 8.61
C ALA A 809 44.96 32.74 9.81
N GLU A 810 44.84 31.80 10.75
CA GLU A 810 45.76 31.63 11.88
C GLU A 810 47.19 31.32 11.41
N LEU A 811 47.34 30.39 10.45
CA LEU A 811 48.62 30.10 9.80
C LEU A 811 49.17 31.35 9.08
N GLY A 812 48.33 32.15 8.43
CA GLY A 812 48.72 33.43 7.84
C GLY A 812 49.28 34.43 8.86
N VAL A 813 48.64 34.55 10.03
CA VAL A 813 49.15 35.38 11.14
C VAL A 813 50.49 34.84 11.67
N HIS A 814 50.63 33.52 11.81
CA HIS A 814 51.91 32.90 12.22
C HIS A 814 53.03 33.12 11.20
N VAL A 815 52.75 33.04 9.89
CA VAL A 815 53.73 33.35 8.83
C VAL A 815 54.17 34.81 8.89
N CYS A 816 53.24 35.76 9.06
CA CYS A 816 53.57 37.17 9.23
C CYS A 816 54.44 37.42 10.48
N MET A 817 54.10 36.79 11.62
CA MET A 817 54.87 36.88 12.86
C MET A 817 56.30 36.31 12.70
N LEU A 818 56.44 35.13 12.10
CA LEU A 818 57.74 34.50 11.85
C LEU A 818 58.58 35.28 10.83
N THR A 819 57.93 35.90 9.83
CA THR A 819 58.62 36.78 8.86
C THR A 819 59.19 38.01 9.56
N ALA A 820 58.40 38.68 10.42
CA ALA A 820 58.87 39.82 11.21
C ALA A 820 60.00 39.43 12.18
N GLN A 821 59.92 38.26 12.83
CA GLN A 821 60.99 37.74 13.70
C GLN A 821 62.28 37.42 12.93
N ASN A 822 62.17 36.82 11.73
CA ASN A 822 63.32 36.56 10.86
C ASN A 822 63.96 37.86 10.36
N GLU A 823 63.15 38.88 10.03
CA GLU A 823 63.65 40.18 9.58
C GLU A 823 64.31 40.97 10.74
N GLU A 824 63.75 40.92 11.95
CA GLU A 824 64.42 41.46 13.14
C GLU A 824 65.74 40.71 13.44
N ALA A 825 65.74 39.38 13.39
CA ALA A 825 66.93 38.56 13.59
C ALA A 825 68.01 38.87 12.55
N ARG A 826 67.62 39.08 11.28
CA ARG A 826 68.51 39.51 10.20
C ARG A 826 69.10 40.89 10.47
N LEU A 827 68.28 41.89 10.80
CA LEU A 827 68.77 43.25 11.12
C LEU A 827 69.72 43.26 12.32
N ARG A 828 69.45 42.44 13.35
CA ARG A 828 70.37 42.21 14.47
C ARG A 828 71.70 41.58 14.01
N TRP A 829 71.67 40.64 13.07
CA TRP A 829 72.87 39.97 12.54
C TRP A 829 73.71 40.90 11.64
N GLU A 830 73.06 41.69 10.79
CA GLU A 830 73.69 42.75 9.98
C GLU A 830 74.35 43.81 10.88
N GLY A 831 73.66 44.26 11.93
CA GLY A 831 74.20 45.21 12.92
C GLY A 831 75.36 44.65 13.75
N LEU A 832 75.37 43.35 14.08
CA LEU A 832 76.52 42.69 14.71
C LEU A 832 77.69 42.52 13.75
N SER A 833 77.42 42.27 12.46
CA SER A 833 78.44 42.13 11.42
C SER A 833 79.16 43.45 11.16
N ALA A 834 78.42 44.55 11.07
CA ALA A 834 79.00 45.90 10.94
C ALA A 834 79.94 46.22 12.11
N ARG A 835 79.51 45.96 13.35
CA ARG A 835 80.36 46.14 14.54
C ARG A 835 81.60 45.23 14.54
N LEU A 836 81.47 43.99 14.06
CA LEU A 836 82.61 43.09 13.94
C LEU A 836 83.62 43.61 12.90
N GLN A 837 83.14 44.15 11.78
CA GLN A 837 83.99 44.81 10.78
C GLN A 837 84.66 46.07 11.34
N GLU A 838 83.93 46.96 12.04
CA GLU A 838 84.50 48.13 12.73
C GLU A 838 85.63 47.73 13.70
N GLN A 839 85.44 46.65 14.47
CA GLN A 839 86.46 46.13 15.38
C GLN A 839 87.66 45.49 14.64
N GLN A 840 87.44 44.83 13.51
CA GLN A 840 88.51 44.29 12.66
C GLN A 840 89.33 45.41 12.01
N GLU A 841 88.68 46.46 11.50
CA GLU A 841 89.35 47.64 10.93
C GLU A 841 90.13 48.41 11.99
N ALA A 842 89.57 48.60 13.20
CA ALA A 842 90.28 49.20 14.32
C ALA A 842 91.49 48.35 14.78
N ALA A 843 91.34 47.03 14.84
CA ALA A 843 92.44 46.12 15.16
C ALA A 843 93.53 46.10 14.08
N ALA A 844 93.16 46.21 12.81
CA ALA A 844 94.11 46.33 11.70
C ALA A 844 94.90 47.65 11.77
N GLN A 845 94.22 48.78 11.99
CA GLN A 845 94.88 50.08 12.19
C GLN A 845 95.84 50.08 13.39
N GLU A 846 95.47 49.42 14.49
CA GLU A 846 96.36 49.30 15.65
C GLU A 846 97.54 48.35 15.37
N ALA A 847 97.33 47.27 14.61
CA ALA A 847 98.42 46.42 14.14
C ALA A 847 99.39 47.17 13.19
N GLU A 848 98.90 48.06 12.33
CA GLU A 848 99.73 48.94 11.50
C GLU A 848 100.54 49.95 12.33
N ARG A 849 99.94 50.56 13.37
CA ARG A 849 100.64 51.42 14.34
C ARG A 849 101.72 50.66 15.10
N LEU A 850 101.43 49.44 15.56
CA LEU A 850 102.39 48.60 16.26
C LEU A 850 103.51 48.11 15.32
N ASN A 851 103.20 47.79 14.06
CA ASN A 851 104.20 47.42 13.05
C ASN A 851 105.12 48.59 12.71
N THR A 852 104.59 49.79 12.44
CA THR A 852 105.39 50.98 12.16
C THR A 852 106.27 51.40 13.34
N CYS A 853 105.75 51.31 14.58
CA CYS A 853 106.55 51.46 15.81
C CYS A 853 107.66 50.39 15.90
N ALA A 854 107.35 49.12 15.62
CA ALA A 854 108.34 48.05 15.61
C ALA A 854 109.35 48.17 14.45
N GLU A 855 109.03 48.86 13.36
CA GLU A 855 109.98 49.21 12.29
C GLU A 855 110.89 50.36 12.69
N GLN A 856 110.36 51.41 13.32
CA GLN A 856 111.15 52.48 13.92
C GLN A 856 112.15 51.93 14.95
N LEU A 857 111.70 51.11 15.89
CA LEU A 857 112.56 50.43 16.88
C LEU A 857 113.61 49.51 16.23
N ARG A 858 113.32 48.90 15.06
CA ARG A 858 114.31 48.14 14.28
C ARG A 858 115.34 49.03 13.60
N GLN A 859 114.93 50.19 13.06
CA GLN A 859 115.84 51.17 12.47
C GLN A 859 116.76 51.79 13.54
N GLU A 860 116.22 52.17 14.70
CA GLU A 860 116.99 52.60 15.87
C GLU A 860 117.98 51.51 16.32
N ASN A 861 117.54 50.25 16.42
CA ASN A 861 118.44 49.13 16.72
C ASN A 861 119.52 48.93 15.64
N GLN A 862 119.26 49.23 14.37
CA GLN A 862 120.27 49.18 13.32
C GLN A 862 121.27 50.34 13.43
N GLN A 863 120.82 51.55 13.75
CA GLN A 863 121.67 52.72 13.98
C GLN A 863 122.55 52.54 15.22
N LEU A 864 121.99 52.06 16.34
CA LEU A 864 122.76 51.70 17.55
C LEU A 864 123.79 50.59 17.24
N ARG A 865 123.49 49.67 16.32
CA ARG A 865 124.43 48.64 15.85
C ARG A 865 125.39 49.10 14.75
N SER A 866 125.24 50.30 14.15
CA SER A 866 126.29 50.90 13.34
C SER A 866 127.20 51.75 14.23
N GLN A 867 126.63 52.57 15.11
CA GLN A 867 127.35 53.31 16.15
C GLN A 867 128.24 52.39 17.01
N LEU A 868 127.71 51.26 17.51
CA LEU A 868 128.52 50.30 18.28
C LEU A 868 129.69 49.73 17.45
N ARG A 869 129.54 49.56 16.13
CA ARG A 869 130.62 49.08 15.25
C ARG A 869 131.61 50.19 14.90
N GLU A 870 131.15 51.43 14.77
CA GLU A 870 132.01 52.61 14.65
C GLU A 870 132.84 52.80 15.93
N ASP A 871 132.24 52.60 17.12
CA ASP A 871 132.94 52.58 18.41
C ASP A 871 133.91 51.38 18.53
N GLU A 872 133.53 50.18 18.07
CA GLU A 872 134.43 49.01 18.01
C GLU A 872 135.62 49.26 17.06
N ASP A 873 135.40 49.82 15.87
CA ASP A 873 136.46 50.19 14.92
C ASP A 873 137.35 51.32 15.47
N LEU A 874 136.79 52.31 16.17
CA LEU A 874 137.55 53.34 16.87
C LEU A 874 138.37 52.77 18.04
N LEU A 875 137.84 51.78 18.77
CA LEU A 875 138.58 51.05 19.81
C LEU A 875 139.70 50.19 19.20
N LEU A 876 139.47 49.54 18.06
CA LEU A 876 140.50 48.79 17.32
C LEU A 876 141.59 49.72 16.77
N LEU A 877 141.22 50.90 16.27
CA LEU A 877 142.15 51.94 15.85
C LEU A 877 142.96 52.50 17.04
N GLY A 878 142.31 52.72 18.19
CA GLY A 878 142.96 53.08 19.45
C GLY A 878 143.96 52.01 19.91
N GLN A 879 143.59 50.73 19.86
CA GLN A 879 144.47 49.60 20.14
C GLN A 879 145.61 49.44 19.11
N LYS A 880 145.45 49.95 17.89
CA LYS A 880 146.50 49.99 16.87
C LYS A 880 147.48 51.13 17.16
N GLN A 881 146.98 52.33 17.45
CA GLN A 881 147.79 53.47 17.89
C GLN A 881 148.54 53.18 19.21
N GLN A 882 147.90 52.48 20.16
CA GLN A 882 148.54 52.01 21.40
C GLN A 882 149.71 51.05 21.12
N ARG A 883 149.59 50.18 20.11
CA ARG A 883 150.67 49.28 19.66
C ARG A 883 151.79 50.06 18.99
N GLU A 884 151.47 50.92 18.03
CA GLU A 884 152.44 51.78 17.32
C GLU A 884 153.23 52.66 18.31
N LEU A 885 152.57 53.19 19.36
CA LEU A 885 153.22 53.89 20.46
C LEU A 885 154.15 52.98 21.29
N SER A 886 153.75 51.73 21.57
CA SER A 886 154.59 50.78 22.31
C SER A 886 155.79 50.27 21.50
N GLU A 887 155.64 50.11 20.19
CA GLU A 887 156.70 49.75 19.25
C GLU A 887 157.73 50.90 19.15
N ALA A 888 157.27 52.14 18.94
CA ALA A 888 158.12 53.33 18.95
C ALA A 888 158.83 53.55 20.32
N GLN A 889 158.20 53.17 21.43
CA GLN A 889 158.84 53.18 22.75
C GLN A 889 159.95 52.12 22.87
N GLN A 890 159.73 50.90 22.37
CA GLN A 890 160.78 49.87 22.34
C GLN A 890 161.95 50.24 21.43
N GLU A 891 161.69 50.83 20.25
CA GLU A 891 162.72 51.37 19.38
C GLU A 891 163.55 52.45 20.10
N ALA A 892 162.89 53.42 20.77
CA ALA A 892 163.56 54.46 21.54
C ALA A 892 164.38 53.91 22.73
N GLU A 893 163.94 52.84 23.39
CA GLU A 893 164.73 52.16 24.43
C GLU A 893 165.91 51.38 23.86
N SER A 894 165.77 50.78 22.67
CA SER A 894 166.87 50.08 22.00
C SER A 894 168.00 51.05 21.61
N GLY A 895 167.66 52.22 21.07
CA GLY A 895 168.62 53.28 20.72
C GLY A 895 169.31 53.91 21.94
N ARG A 896 168.67 53.88 23.12
CA ARG A 896 169.32 54.27 24.39
C ARG A 896 170.36 53.22 24.85
N LYS A 897 170.08 51.93 24.68
CA LYS A 897 170.98 50.84 25.09
C LYS A 897 172.25 50.81 24.24
N THR A 898 172.13 50.89 22.91
CA THR A 898 173.31 50.94 22.01
C THR A 898 174.21 52.14 22.30
N SER A 899 173.63 53.34 22.48
CA SER A 899 174.39 54.53 22.88
C SER A 899 175.10 54.37 24.23
N GLN A 900 174.52 53.63 25.18
CA GLN A 900 175.12 53.34 26.48
C GLN A 900 176.28 52.33 26.41
N GLU A 901 176.27 51.43 25.42
CA GLU A 901 177.34 50.47 25.14
C GLU A 901 178.54 51.14 24.43
N GLU A 902 178.28 52.02 23.46
CA GLU A 902 179.33 52.83 22.79
C GLU A 902 180.14 53.68 23.79
N ILE A 903 179.45 54.27 24.79
CA ILE A 903 180.08 55.07 25.85
C ILE A 903 180.99 54.23 26.76
N GLN A 904 180.76 52.90 26.88
CA GLN A 904 181.66 52.01 27.62
C GLN A 904 182.88 51.62 26.78
N ALA A 905 182.70 51.35 25.49
CA ALA A 905 183.80 51.03 24.57
C ALA A 905 184.86 52.15 24.50
N LEU A 906 184.44 53.42 24.50
CA LEU A 906 185.33 54.58 24.46
C LEU A 906 186.20 54.77 25.72
N ARG A 907 185.84 54.16 26.86
CA ARG A 907 186.67 54.22 28.08
C ARG A 907 187.83 53.24 28.02
N PHE A 908 187.63 52.08 27.41
CA PHE A 908 188.62 51.00 27.34
C PHE A 908 189.84 51.34 26.45
N THR A 909 189.69 52.24 25.49
CA THR A 909 190.75 52.63 24.55
C THR A 909 191.79 53.59 25.13
N GLN A 910 191.52 54.29 26.24
CA GLN A 910 192.48 55.24 26.83
C GLN A 910 193.53 54.59 27.76
N GLU A 911 193.20 53.51 28.47
CA GLU A 911 194.13 52.91 29.46
C GLU A 911 195.30 52.12 28.82
N MET A 912 195.15 51.68 27.56
CA MET A 912 196.06 50.73 26.92
C MET A 912 197.32 51.33 26.28
N THR A 913 197.53 52.66 26.30
CA THR A 913 198.61 53.32 25.52
C THR A 913 199.77 53.91 26.33
N TYR A 914 199.85 53.68 27.65
CA TYR A 914 200.90 54.27 28.51
C TYR A 914 202.01 53.30 28.99
N LYS A 915 202.04 52.03 28.54
CA LYS A 915 202.98 51.01 29.07
C LYS A 915 203.64 50.09 28.03
N SER A 916 204.20 50.62 26.94
CA SER A 916 205.16 49.85 26.12
C SER A 916 206.13 50.68 25.27
N HIS A 917 207.00 51.48 25.89
CA HIS A 917 208.33 51.81 25.33
C HIS A 917 209.26 52.48 26.36
N ILE A 918 210.23 51.72 26.90
CA ILE A 918 211.60 52.15 27.25
C ILE A 918 212.48 50.88 27.41
N PHE A 919 213.70 50.93 26.86
CA PHE A 919 214.83 49.99 26.95
C PHE A 919 214.82 48.62 26.20
N GLY A 920 215.83 48.42 25.33
CA GLY A 920 216.20 47.12 24.77
C GLY A 920 217.13 47.16 23.54
N ASN A 921 218.46 47.21 23.74
CA ASN A 921 219.55 47.18 22.73
C ASN A 921 219.58 48.34 21.68
N VAL A 922 220.73 48.79 21.14
CA VAL A 922 222.15 48.35 21.16
C VAL A 922 222.50 47.13 20.29
N ASN A 923 222.30 47.25 18.98
CA ASN A 923 223.17 46.66 17.95
C ASN A 923 222.97 47.44 16.63
N GLY A 924 224.02 47.84 15.90
CA GLY A 924 223.81 48.62 14.67
C GLY A 924 225.00 49.26 13.95
N HIS A 925 226.14 49.53 14.59
CA HIS A 925 227.32 50.12 13.92
C HIS A 925 228.12 49.11 13.05
N ALA A 926 227.40 48.22 12.37
CA ALA A 926 227.92 47.27 11.39
C ALA A 926 227.77 47.78 9.94
N LYS A 927 226.82 48.68 9.64
CA LYS A 927 226.67 49.27 8.30
C LYS A 927 226.06 50.69 8.33
N LYS A 928 226.79 51.82 8.30
CA LYS A 928 228.14 52.20 8.79
C LYS A 928 228.21 53.77 8.80
N ILE A 929 229.27 54.60 8.87
CA ILE A 929 230.77 54.61 8.88
C ILE A 929 231.51 53.72 7.86
N ARG A 930 231.51 53.93 6.53
CA ARG A 930 230.95 54.94 5.61
C ARG A 930 229.56 55.48 6.01
N ILE A 931 229.36 56.73 6.41
CA ILE A 931 230.06 57.97 6.02
C ILE A 931 230.47 58.79 7.26
N HIS A 932 231.58 58.39 7.89
CA HIS A 932 232.44 59.31 8.67
C HIS A 932 233.91 59.08 8.23
N LYS A 933 234.08 58.87 6.91
CA LYS A 933 235.29 58.90 6.07
C LYS A 933 234.81 58.96 4.60
N LYS A 934 234.82 60.16 4.01
CA LYS A 934 234.10 60.65 2.80
C LYS A 934 232.63 61.04 3.07
N ILE A 935 232.31 62.18 3.67
CA ILE A 935 233.06 63.43 3.91
C ILE A 935 232.82 63.77 5.40
N GLU A 936 233.77 63.69 6.34
CA GLU A 936 234.99 64.52 6.45
C GLU A 936 236.35 63.79 6.25
N ILE A 937 236.40 62.89 5.25
CA ILE A 937 237.52 62.99 4.28
C ILE A 937 236.94 63.66 3.03
N GLU A 938 236.36 64.83 3.24
CA GLU A 938 237.01 66.09 2.94
C GLU A 938 237.11 66.81 4.31
N HIS A 939 238.28 67.00 4.96
CA HIS A 939 239.55 67.46 4.38
C HIS A 939 239.22 68.70 3.52
N GLN A 940 239.83 69.87 3.59
CA GLN A 940 241.25 70.13 3.77
C GLN A 940 242.18 69.27 2.88
N GLY A 941 241.88 68.80 1.65
CA GLY A 941 240.69 68.77 0.77
C GLY A 941 239.84 70.01 0.44
N LEU A 942 240.28 71.26 0.48
CA LEU A 942 241.61 71.80 0.64
C LEU A 942 241.43 73.31 0.70
N GLN A 943 241.91 74.01 1.74
CA GLN A 943 242.32 75.41 1.54
C GLN A 943 243.70 75.47 0.83
N CYS A 944 243.84 74.63 -0.20
CA CYS A 944 244.81 74.68 -1.29
C CYS A 944 244.14 74.56 -2.70
N GLU A 945 242.80 74.60 -2.82
CA GLU A 945 242.17 75.76 -3.49
C GLU A 945 241.46 76.57 -2.39
N ARG A 946 242.21 77.38 -1.61
CA ARG A 946 242.75 78.71 -1.95
C ARG A 946 241.59 79.73 -2.05
N SER A 947 241.71 81.00 -1.67
CA SER A 947 242.87 81.91 -1.78
C SER A 947 243.39 82.09 -3.23
N ILE A 948 242.64 81.51 -4.18
CA ILE A 948 242.68 81.43 -5.65
C ILE A 948 241.40 80.59 -5.91
N ARG A 949 240.20 81.16 -5.91
CA ARG A 949 239.83 82.56 -6.12
C ARG A 949 239.51 83.24 -4.77
N LEU A 950 239.56 84.58 -4.59
CA LEU A 950 239.02 85.66 -5.45
C LEU A 950 237.49 85.52 -5.54
N LYS A 951 236.69 86.59 -5.43
CA LYS A 951 236.61 87.70 -6.37
C LYS A 951 236.27 87.15 -7.78
N GLU A 952 235.07 87.36 -8.32
CA GLU A 952 233.96 88.23 -7.86
C GLU A 952 233.48 88.03 -6.40
#